data_AF-A0A254S8K2-F1
#
_entry.id   AF-A0A254S8K2-F1
#
_cell.length_a   1.000
_cell.length_b   1.000
_cell.length_c   1.000
_cell.angle_alpha   90.00
_cell.angle_beta   90.00
_cell.angle_gamma   90.00
#
_symmetry.space_group_name_H-M   'P 1'
#
loop_
_entity.id
_entity.type
_entity.pdbx_description
1 polymer ?
#
loop_
_entity_poly.entity_id
_entity_poly.type
_entity_poly.pdbx_seq_one_letter_code
_entity_poly.pdbx_strand_id
1 'polypeptide(L)'
;MRTYKDLAIAEEEQKLIDAVNRTNNLLVEAPTGSGKSLYIPWFLSNHFSGRIVVLQPRRIAALALAQYSAKLHNEPCGKTVGYQFRQDSCKSSATRILFQTYGNFLQELLHGKMDAEWVIFDEYHERKADMDLLFAYLLKLQESSRALESKNIKAPRIAVMSAKLNREEMEQALGVKCLELGHPLYPVQILYQKPAAGTNISAGQGIESEVVRALRTLYRNNIWQTTLVFLPGKAEIARCHTAASEALGANVAEFLELYGGQDRETQDRIFEETERPRVIFTTNIAETSITVPNVTGVVDSGIERVNEYDDSKKVNVLRTLPISLQNAIQRSGRSGRTQNGCAIRLWTEEAEKHMPQGIVPEVLQIEPSELLLQKAALEEDERTGKALQTRDERGECARIKLPTAIPEVREKIATAMLEKFGMLQDSRITELGKRAIQTPISSIPLALILAKATSAADLPDLLLAAMAWIHSGTEFIQKSKNTLNLLTLASDTLSKAISAPREVSFTLKQLRDFRDSLKEMPVQDGHDNQRHCEPQRGVAIHEVVIRNLLNAFPDALATPSGNVYKLSNGNTIRLQVAEPPYALLALSMLRTEAGAKSEMRVNLYAPVPKELLDGESEIIRYELLWRSGQERFIGVEIHKCESPNGDIRETSRKEILPQEASPKVLEKLKELTADAWRDKLEKENWTGRYLTENIQTLLIKMRLAAKLYPEYSLPEFNEEDMDLILNELTDGIFLLRDINEDRYRNIVEDYFGKSMLAWLQKTFPDHYVLPNGKRARYSYQEVATADEQGNGKIVQSADGVLVEISARIEDFMQLRGEHKIADGKLKVRYDILAPNFRTIQKTWDLTSFWQNTYAEVRKELRGRYPKHPWPEKIM
;
A
#
# COMPACT_ATOMS: atom_id res chain seq x y z
N MET A 1 29.65 -35.64 -18.51
CA MET A 1 28.26 -35.25 -18.17
C MET A 1 28.31 -34.80 -16.72
N ARG A 2 27.86 -33.58 -16.40
CA ARG A 2 27.92 -33.08 -15.00
C ARG A 2 27.02 -33.93 -14.10
N THR A 3 27.48 -34.25 -12.90
CA THR A 3 26.77 -34.97 -11.85
C THR A 3 26.49 -34.04 -10.67
N TYR A 4 25.64 -34.46 -9.72
CA TYR A 4 25.40 -33.68 -8.50
C TYR A 4 26.68 -33.44 -7.68
N LYS A 5 27.69 -34.31 -7.81
CA LYS A 5 28.98 -34.18 -7.11
C LYS A 5 29.88 -33.08 -7.67
N ASP A 6 29.57 -32.55 -8.86
CA ASP A 6 30.33 -31.47 -9.49
C ASP A 6 29.83 -30.07 -9.05
N LEU A 7 28.82 -30.00 -8.18
CA LEU A 7 28.28 -28.75 -7.63
C LEU A 7 29.07 -28.33 -6.40
N ALA A 8 29.33 -27.03 -6.24
CA ALA A 8 30.15 -26.49 -5.14
C ALA A 8 29.64 -26.88 -3.74
N ILE A 9 28.33 -27.00 -3.56
CA ILE A 9 27.72 -27.41 -2.27
C ILE A 9 28.01 -28.88 -1.93
N ALA A 10 28.36 -29.73 -2.90
CA ALA A 10 28.63 -31.14 -2.64
C ALA A 10 29.84 -31.35 -1.72
N GLU A 11 30.81 -30.43 -1.73
CA GLU A 11 32.00 -30.48 -0.86
C GLU A 11 31.64 -30.34 0.63
N GLU A 12 30.48 -29.75 0.93
CA GLU A 12 30.03 -29.47 2.30
C GLU A 12 28.89 -30.39 2.77
N GLU A 13 28.70 -31.54 2.13
CA GLU A 13 27.64 -32.51 2.43
C GLU A 13 27.59 -32.91 3.93
N GLN A 14 28.74 -33.04 4.59
CA GLN A 14 28.78 -33.41 6.00
C GLN A 14 28.07 -32.40 6.91
N LYS A 15 28.15 -31.09 6.60
CA LYS A 15 27.43 -30.06 7.36
C LYS A 15 25.91 -30.23 7.23
N LEU A 16 25.44 -30.64 6.06
CA LEU A 16 24.02 -30.93 5.82
C LEU A 16 23.56 -32.16 6.60
N ILE A 17 24.36 -33.24 6.60
CA ILE A 17 24.09 -34.47 7.37
C ILE A 17 23.94 -34.14 8.87
N ASP A 18 24.90 -33.39 9.42
CA ASP A 18 24.89 -33.02 10.84
C ASP A 18 23.65 -32.18 11.20
N ALA A 19 23.21 -31.30 10.30
CA ALA A 19 22.05 -30.45 10.53
C ALA A 19 20.74 -31.25 10.48
N VAL A 20 20.49 -32.04 9.44
CA VAL A 20 19.21 -32.77 9.27
C VAL A 20 18.99 -33.88 10.32
N ASN A 21 20.08 -34.35 10.95
CA ASN A 21 20.03 -35.29 12.07
C ASN A 21 19.70 -34.63 13.40
N ARG A 22 20.00 -33.33 13.56
CA ARG A 22 19.81 -32.59 14.83
C ARG A 22 18.47 -31.87 14.88
N THR A 23 17.98 -31.36 13.75
CA THR A 23 16.84 -30.45 13.71
C THR A 23 15.80 -30.87 12.66
N ASN A 24 14.55 -30.49 12.89
CA ASN A 24 13.46 -30.68 11.91
C ASN A 24 13.42 -29.58 10.84
N ASN A 25 14.21 -28.52 11.02
CA ASN A 25 14.29 -27.38 10.11
C ASN A 25 15.73 -27.18 9.63
N LEU A 26 15.87 -26.52 8.48
CA LEU A 26 17.14 -26.22 7.85
C LEU A 26 17.15 -24.76 7.35
N LEU A 27 18.18 -24.01 7.69
CA LEU A 27 18.39 -22.65 7.19
C LEU A 27 19.72 -22.60 6.43
N VAL A 28 19.68 -22.31 5.14
CA VAL A 28 20.86 -22.30 4.27
C VAL A 28 21.02 -20.95 3.60
N GLU A 29 22.22 -20.39 3.76
CA GLU A 29 22.69 -19.25 2.99
C GLU A 29 23.78 -19.74 2.03
N ALA A 30 23.56 -19.56 0.73
CA ALA A 30 24.52 -19.98 -0.28
C ALA A 30 24.46 -19.05 -1.50
N PRO A 31 25.61 -18.64 -2.09
CA PRO A 31 25.66 -17.79 -3.27
C PRO A 31 24.86 -18.37 -4.44
N THR A 32 24.26 -17.50 -5.27
CA THR A 32 23.56 -18.00 -6.46
C THR A 32 24.54 -18.68 -7.43
N GLY A 33 24.14 -19.80 -8.03
CA GLY A 33 25.01 -20.59 -8.91
C GLY A 33 25.83 -21.67 -8.21
N SER A 34 25.85 -21.71 -6.87
CA SER A 34 26.48 -22.78 -6.06
C SER A 34 25.81 -24.16 -6.17
N GLY A 35 24.61 -24.22 -6.75
CA GLY A 35 23.83 -25.44 -6.93
C GLY A 35 22.81 -25.74 -5.83
N LYS A 36 22.52 -24.81 -4.91
CA LYS A 36 21.60 -25.03 -3.76
C LYS A 36 20.24 -25.61 -4.15
N SER A 37 19.65 -25.07 -5.21
CA SER A 37 18.31 -25.41 -5.70
C SER A 37 18.24 -26.77 -6.39
N LEU A 38 19.39 -27.41 -6.60
CA LEU A 38 19.52 -28.74 -7.22
C LEU A 38 20.04 -29.76 -6.22
N TYR A 39 21.13 -29.43 -5.51
CA TYR A 39 21.81 -30.35 -4.61
C TYR A 39 21.01 -30.66 -3.34
N ILE A 40 20.45 -29.64 -2.68
CA ILE A 40 19.75 -29.82 -1.40
C ILE A 40 18.48 -30.68 -1.56
N PRO A 41 17.60 -30.44 -2.57
CA PRO A 41 16.47 -31.33 -2.81
C PRO A 41 16.89 -32.77 -3.10
N TRP A 42 17.95 -32.97 -3.89
CA TRP A 42 18.51 -34.28 -4.20
C TRP A 42 19.02 -34.98 -2.95
N PHE A 43 19.84 -34.29 -2.15
CA PHE A 43 20.35 -34.76 -0.86
C PHE A 43 19.20 -35.22 0.04
N LEU A 44 18.20 -34.35 0.29
CA LEU A 44 17.06 -34.68 1.12
C LEU A 44 16.26 -35.88 0.59
N SER A 45 16.13 -36.03 -0.73
CA SER A 45 15.42 -37.16 -1.34
C SER A 45 16.11 -38.51 -1.15
N ASN A 46 17.44 -38.52 -0.97
CA ASN A 46 18.21 -39.72 -0.67
C ASN A 46 18.17 -40.10 0.82
N HIS A 47 17.99 -39.10 1.70
CA HIS A 47 17.96 -39.29 3.16
C HIS A 47 16.56 -39.56 3.71
N PHE A 48 15.50 -39.15 3.03
CA PHE A 48 14.12 -39.26 3.49
C PHE A 48 13.23 -39.99 2.49
N SER A 49 12.19 -40.69 2.96
CA SER A 49 11.32 -41.54 2.12
C SER A 49 10.02 -40.86 1.68
N GLY A 50 9.72 -39.65 2.14
CA GLY A 50 8.57 -38.84 1.71
C GLY A 50 8.89 -37.87 0.57
N ARG A 51 7.86 -37.18 0.09
CA ARG A 51 8.00 -36.21 -1.00
C ARG A 51 8.69 -34.92 -0.53
N ILE A 52 9.59 -34.40 -1.34
CA ILE A 52 10.29 -33.13 -1.16
C ILE A 52 9.66 -32.12 -2.12
N VAL A 53 9.00 -31.10 -1.58
CA VAL A 53 8.39 -30.02 -2.37
C VAL A 53 9.32 -28.83 -2.36
N VAL A 54 9.73 -28.38 -3.54
CA VAL A 54 10.61 -27.21 -3.72
C VAL A 54 9.78 -26.06 -4.27
N LEU A 55 9.59 -25.03 -3.45
CA LEU A 55 8.81 -23.87 -3.81
C LEU A 55 9.69 -22.81 -4.47
N GLN A 56 9.20 -22.28 -5.59
CA GLN A 56 9.86 -21.28 -6.42
C GLN A 56 8.91 -20.11 -6.66
N PRO A 57 9.44 -18.87 -6.76
CA PRO A 57 8.60 -17.69 -7.00
C PRO A 57 8.04 -17.65 -8.42
N ARG A 58 8.67 -18.33 -9.38
CA ARG A 58 8.37 -18.18 -10.81
C ARG A 58 8.22 -19.53 -11.50
N ARG A 59 7.21 -19.65 -12.36
CA ARG A 59 6.94 -20.85 -13.18
C ARG A 59 8.13 -21.27 -14.03
N ILE A 60 8.76 -20.31 -14.71
CA ILE A 60 9.88 -20.58 -15.64
C ILE A 60 11.07 -21.17 -14.88
N ALA A 61 11.40 -20.62 -13.70
CA ALA A 61 12.48 -21.11 -12.87
C ALA A 61 12.22 -22.54 -12.37
N ALA A 62 11.02 -22.79 -11.87
CA ALA A 62 10.63 -24.11 -11.38
C ALA A 62 10.64 -25.17 -12.49
N LEU A 63 10.17 -24.82 -13.70
CA LEU A 63 10.23 -25.69 -14.86
C LEU A 63 11.68 -26.00 -15.26
N ALA A 64 12.52 -24.97 -15.39
CA ALA A 64 13.92 -25.11 -15.76
C ALA A 64 14.71 -25.96 -14.74
N LEU A 65 14.49 -25.73 -13.44
CA LEU A 65 15.11 -26.52 -12.37
C LEU A 65 14.64 -27.98 -12.39
N ALA A 66 13.35 -28.24 -12.61
CA ALA A 66 12.82 -29.60 -12.70
C ALA A 66 13.41 -30.36 -13.89
N GLN A 67 13.47 -29.73 -15.07
CA GLN A 67 14.06 -30.33 -16.27
C GLN A 67 15.55 -30.58 -16.10
N TYR A 68 16.29 -29.63 -15.54
CA TYR A 68 17.72 -29.78 -15.31
C TYR A 68 18.02 -30.84 -14.25
N SER A 69 17.26 -30.86 -13.15
CA SER A 69 17.38 -31.89 -12.11
C SER A 69 17.05 -33.28 -12.67
N ALA A 70 15.99 -33.43 -13.48
CA ALA A 70 15.68 -34.69 -14.17
C ALA A 70 16.83 -35.15 -15.09
N LYS A 71 17.46 -34.22 -15.81
CA LYS A 71 18.64 -34.49 -16.64
C LYS A 71 19.84 -34.96 -15.80
N LEU A 72 20.07 -34.38 -14.62
CA LEU A 72 21.12 -34.85 -13.68
C LEU A 72 20.82 -36.25 -13.12
N HIS A 73 19.55 -36.63 -13.02
CA HIS A 73 19.14 -38.00 -12.69
C HIS A 73 19.24 -38.99 -13.86
N ASN A 74 19.55 -38.54 -15.08
CA ASN A 74 19.47 -39.33 -16.31
C ASN A 74 18.06 -39.93 -16.55
N GLU A 75 17.01 -39.19 -16.18
CA GLU A 75 15.62 -39.61 -16.33
C GLU A 75 14.77 -38.54 -17.03
N PRO A 76 13.65 -38.90 -17.68
CA PRO A 76 12.67 -37.92 -18.12
C PRO A 76 12.00 -37.26 -16.92
N CYS A 77 11.66 -35.98 -17.07
CA CYS A 77 10.83 -35.26 -16.10
C CYS A 77 9.47 -35.98 -15.91
N GLY A 78 8.97 -36.00 -14.68
CA GLY A 78 7.73 -36.67 -14.27
C GLY A 78 7.93 -38.03 -13.60
N LYS A 79 9.14 -38.62 -13.65
CA LYS A 79 9.48 -39.84 -12.91
C LYS A 79 9.90 -39.49 -11.48
N THR A 80 11.21 -39.50 -11.15
CA THR A 80 11.72 -39.16 -9.80
C THR A 80 11.61 -37.67 -9.50
N VAL A 81 11.85 -36.83 -10.51
CA VAL A 81 11.75 -35.37 -10.43
C VAL A 81 10.60 -34.91 -11.31
N GLY A 82 9.77 -33.99 -10.80
CA GLY A 82 8.63 -33.45 -11.52
C GLY A 82 8.37 -31.98 -11.18
N TYR A 83 7.38 -31.40 -11.84
CA TYR A 83 6.90 -30.06 -11.55
C TYR A 83 5.38 -29.99 -11.53
N GLN A 84 4.84 -28.97 -10.88
CA GLN A 84 3.42 -28.67 -10.92
C GLN A 84 3.13 -27.18 -10.68
N PHE A 85 2.35 -26.62 -11.60
CA PHE A 85 1.82 -25.25 -11.54
C PHE A 85 0.35 -25.27 -12.02
N ARG A 86 -0.36 -24.16 -11.86
CA ARG A 86 -1.82 -24.06 -12.12
C ARG A 86 -2.31 -24.63 -13.47
N GLN A 87 -1.49 -24.59 -14.51
CA GLN A 87 -1.88 -24.94 -15.90
C GLN A 87 -1.02 -26.04 -16.53
N ASP A 88 -0.02 -26.54 -15.80
CA ASP A 88 0.95 -27.49 -16.33
C ASP A 88 1.50 -28.33 -15.19
N SER A 89 1.53 -29.64 -15.38
CA SER A 89 2.02 -30.59 -14.39
C SER A 89 2.68 -31.76 -15.07
N CYS A 90 3.84 -32.15 -14.55
CA CYS A 90 4.57 -33.33 -14.97
C CYS A 90 5.04 -34.05 -13.71
N LYS A 91 4.20 -34.92 -13.17
CA LYS A 91 4.47 -35.74 -11.97
C LYS A 91 3.77 -37.10 -12.08
N SER A 92 4.28 -38.07 -11.33
CA SER A 92 3.71 -39.41 -11.18
C SER A 92 3.70 -39.82 -9.70
N SER A 93 3.15 -41.00 -9.40
CA SER A 93 3.23 -41.59 -8.05
C SER A 93 4.67 -41.81 -7.59
N ALA A 94 5.62 -41.99 -8.52
CA ALA A 94 7.04 -42.16 -8.22
C ALA A 94 7.77 -40.84 -7.94
N THR A 95 7.14 -39.67 -8.14
CA THR A 95 7.80 -38.37 -7.99
C THR A 95 8.16 -38.06 -6.55
N ARG A 96 9.46 -37.91 -6.32
CA ARG A 96 10.09 -37.65 -5.03
C ARG A 96 10.45 -36.19 -4.84
N ILE A 97 10.94 -35.52 -5.87
CA ILE A 97 11.25 -34.09 -5.86
C ILE A 97 10.24 -33.39 -6.76
N LEU A 98 9.43 -32.51 -6.17
CA LEU A 98 8.36 -31.80 -6.88
C LEU A 98 8.61 -30.30 -6.81
N PHE A 99 8.93 -29.69 -7.94
CA PHE A 99 9.06 -28.24 -8.06
C PHE A 99 7.68 -27.60 -8.27
N GLN A 100 7.31 -26.63 -7.42
CA GLN A 100 6.04 -25.92 -7.52
C GLN A 100 6.21 -24.41 -7.31
N THR A 101 5.21 -23.64 -7.71
CA THR A 101 5.11 -22.23 -7.32
C THR A 101 4.43 -22.07 -5.96
N TYR A 102 4.80 -21.05 -5.18
CA TYR A 102 4.18 -20.75 -3.88
C TYR A 102 2.64 -20.76 -3.93
N GLY A 103 2.03 -19.96 -4.80
CA GLY A 103 0.56 -19.93 -4.93
C GLY A 103 -0.08 -21.26 -5.32
N ASN A 104 0.62 -22.15 -6.05
CA ASN A 104 0.07 -23.48 -6.38
C ASN A 104 0.02 -24.36 -5.12
N PHE A 105 1.11 -24.38 -4.36
CA PHE A 105 1.17 -25.16 -3.13
C PHE A 105 0.20 -24.61 -2.06
N LEU A 106 0.07 -23.28 -1.95
CA LEU A 106 -0.91 -22.65 -1.08
C LEU A 106 -2.34 -23.07 -1.41
N GLN A 107 -2.70 -23.10 -2.70
CA GLN A 107 -4.01 -23.60 -3.14
C GLN A 107 -4.21 -25.09 -2.82
N GLU A 108 -3.19 -25.94 -2.98
CA GLU A 108 -3.27 -27.35 -2.56
C GLU A 108 -3.56 -27.46 -1.06
N LEU A 109 -2.87 -26.68 -0.22
CA LEU A 109 -3.11 -26.66 1.23
C LEU A 109 -4.52 -26.20 1.56
N LEU A 110 -5.00 -25.12 0.95
CA LEU A 110 -6.36 -24.60 1.15
C LEU A 110 -7.45 -25.60 0.73
N HIS A 111 -7.15 -26.50 -0.20
CA HIS A 111 -8.04 -27.61 -0.62
C HIS A 111 -7.83 -28.88 0.21
N GLY A 112 -7.16 -28.78 1.36
CA GLY A 112 -6.92 -29.88 2.30
C GLY A 112 -5.88 -30.91 1.83
N LYS A 113 -5.12 -30.62 0.76
CA LYS A 113 -4.09 -31.52 0.23
C LYS A 113 -2.72 -31.12 0.76
N MET A 114 -2.01 -32.05 1.41
CA MET A 114 -0.62 -31.86 1.79
C MET A 114 0.12 -33.19 1.68
N ASP A 115 0.95 -33.33 0.65
CA ASP A 115 1.81 -34.49 0.44
C ASP A 115 3.27 -34.02 0.32
N ALA A 116 3.82 -33.64 1.48
CA ALA A 116 5.18 -33.17 1.63
C ALA A 116 5.75 -33.63 2.97
N GLU A 117 6.90 -34.28 2.95
CA GLU A 117 7.72 -34.50 4.14
C GLU A 117 8.68 -33.33 4.37
N TRP A 118 9.18 -32.73 3.29
CA TRP A 118 9.94 -31.48 3.31
C TRP A 118 9.29 -30.45 2.40
N VAL A 119 9.20 -29.22 2.89
CA VAL A 119 8.89 -28.04 2.09
C VAL A 119 10.11 -27.13 2.09
N ILE A 120 10.64 -26.87 0.91
CA ILE A 120 11.81 -26.02 0.70
C ILE A 120 11.34 -24.67 0.13
N PHE A 121 11.56 -23.60 0.88
CA PHE A 121 11.39 -22.22 0.45
C PHE A 121 12.68 -21.78 -0.24
N ASP A 122 12.72 -21.85 -1.57
CA ASP A 122 13.85 -21.36 -2.35
C ASP A 122 13.67 -19.89 -2.75
N GLU A 123 14.77 -19.16 -2.82
CA GLU A 123 14.79 -17.73 -3.15
C GLU A 123 13.94 -16.90 -2.18
N TYR A 124 14.00 -17.22 -0.88
CA TYR A 124 13.16 -16.59 0.17
C TYR A 124 13.30 -15.06 0.25
N HIS A 125 14.39 -14.51 -0.26
CA HIS A 125 14.59 -13.06 -0.35
C HIS A 125 13.62 -12.35 -1.32
N GLU A 126 12.92 -13.06 -2.22
CA GLU A 126 11.90 -12.41 -3.08
C GLU A 126 10.65 -11.93 -2.29
N ARG A 127 10.47 -12.38 -1.04
CA ARG A 127 9.46 -11.88 -0.07
C ARG A 127 8.06 -11.72 -0.69
N LYS A 128 7.60 -12.77 -1.36
CA LYS A 128 6.25 -12.87 -1.94
C LYS A 128 5.19 -13.03 -0.86
N ALA A 129 3.98 -12.50 -1.07
CA ALA A 129 2.92 -12.55 -0.08
C ALA A 129 2.50 -14.00 0.24
N ASP A 130 2.30 -14.82 -0.79
CA ASP A 130 1.99 -16.26 -0.64
C ASP A 130 3.11 -17.01 0.10
N MET A 131 4.37 -16.63 -0.13
CA MET A 131 5.54 -17.23 0.51
C MET A 131 5.54 -16.93 2.00
N ASP A 132 5.34 -15.66 2.38
CA ASP A 132 5.27 -15.22 3.77
C ASP A 132 4.11 -15.89 4.53
N LEU A 133 2.93 -16.01 3.90
CA LEU A 133 1.78 -16.71 4.48
C LEU A 133 2.02 -18.21 4.64
N LEU A 134 2.54 -18.88 3.60
CA LEU A 134 2.89 -20.29 3.67
C LEU A 134 3.91 -20.57 4.76
N PHE A 135 4.93 -19.73 4.87
CA PHE A 135 5.98 -19.86 5.87
C PHE A 135 5.41 -19.76 7.28
N ALA A 136 4.60 -18.72 7.54
CA ALA A 136 3.95 -18.52 8.83
C ALA A 136 3.00 -19.67 9.19
N TYR A 137 2.20 -20.15 8.23
CA TYR A 137 1.30 -21.28 8.45
C TYR A 137 2.04 -22.58 8.77
N LEU A 138 3.11 -22.92 8.04
CA LEU A 138 3.84 -24.16 8.27
C LEU A 138 4.60 -24.15 9.61
N LEU A 139 5.14 -23.00 10.03
CA LEU A 139 5.70 -22.85 11.38
C LEU A 139 4.64 -23.09 12.45
N LYS A 140 3.45 -22.49 12.27
CA LYS A 140 2.32 -22.69 13.18
C LYS A 140 1.89 -24.15 13.24
N LEU A 141 1.84 -24.83 12.10
CA LEU A 141 1.51 -26.25 12.02
C LEU A 141 2.54 -27.13 12.76
N GLN A 142 3.84 -26.77 12.69
CA GLN A 142 4.88 -27.43 13.48
C GLN A 142 4.71 -27.20 14.99
N GLU A 143 4.36 -25.99 15.42
CA GLU A 143 4.05 -25.68 16.83
C GLU A 143 2.87 -26.53 17.34
N SER A 144 1.75 -26.53 16.60
CA SER A 144 0.56 -27.30 16.95
C SER A 144 0.83 -28.80 17.02
N SER A 145 1.65 -29.32 16.10
CA SER A 145 2.04 -30.75 16.09
C SER A 145 2.94 -31.13 17.27
N ARG A 146 3.69 -30.18 17.85
CA ARG A 146 4.48 -30.42 19.08
C ARG A 146 3.58 -30.40 20.33
N ALA A 147 2.55 -29.56 20.33
CA ALA A 147 1.65 -29.38 21.47
C ALA A 147 0.58 -30.49 21.60
N LEU A 148 0.11 -31.04 20.48
CA LEU A 148 -0.85 -32.14 20.45
C LEU A 148 -0.07 -33.46 20.29
N GLU A 149 0.09 -34.25 21.35
CA GLU A 149 0.68 -35.61 21.34
C GLU A 149 -0.09 -36.64 20.46
N SER A 150 -0.98 -36.17 19.59
CA SER A 150 -1.81 -36.97 18.69
C SER A 150 -1.02 -37.45 17.48
N LYS A 151 -0.84 -38.77 17.38
CA LYS A 151 -0.10 -39.51 16.33
C LYS A 151 -0.54 -39.29 14.87
N ASN A 152 -1.50 -38.42 14.57
CA ASN A 152 -2.14 -38.31 13.25
C ASN A 152 -1.83 -37.01 12.46
N ILE A 153 -1.14 -36.01 13.03
CA ILE A 153 -0.79 -34.78 12.30
C ILE A 153 0.72 -34.76 12.05
N LYS A 154 1.14 -35.05 10.81
CA LYS A 154 2.55 -34.98 10.40
C LYS A 154 2.82 -33.64 9.72
N ALA A 155 3.27 -32.64 10.48
CA ALA A 155 3.77 -31.39 9.91
C ALA A 155 5.04 -31.64 9.06
N PRO A 156 5.21 -30.97 7.92
CA PRO A 156 6.42 -31.09 7.12
C PRO A 156 7.60 -30.44 7.82
N ARG A 157 8.80 -30.95 7.52
CA ARG A 157 10.07 -30.30 7.81
C ARG A 157 10.26 -29.09 6.87
N ILE A 158 10.89 -28.03 7.36
CA ILE A 158 11.02 -26.77 6.61
C ILE A 158 12.49 -26.52 6.29
N ALA A 159 12.81 -26.29 5.02
CA ALA A 159 14.10 -25.74 4.63
C ALA A 159 13.91 -24.35 4.03
N VAL A 160 14.69 -23.37 4.47
CA VAL A 160 14.75 -22.04 3.84
C VAL A 160 16.12 -21.87 3.20
N MET A 161 16.12 -21.51 1.92
CA MET A 161 17.34 -21.31 1.14
C MET A 161 17.30 -19.92 0.50
N SER A 162 18.39 -19.17 0.65
CA SER A 162 18.50 -17.85 0.02
C SER A 162 19.96 -17.44 -0.19
N ALA A 163 20.17 -16.51 -1.11
CA ALA A 163 21.48 -15.93 -1.38
C ALA A 163 21.92 -14.91 -0.33
N LYS A 164 20.97 -14.29 0.37
CA LYS A 164 21.21 -13.33 1.45
C LYS A 164 19.95 -13.26 2.33
N LEU A 165 20.10 -13.37 3.64
CA LEU A 165 19.00 -13.42 4.60
C LEU A 165 19.21 -12.39 5.71
N ASN A 166 18.09 -11.93 6.31
CA ASN A 166 18.16 -11.41 7.66
C ASN A 166 18.37 -12.60 8.60
N ARG A 167 19.63 -12.93 8.86
CA ARG A 167 20.02 -14.17 9.54
C ARG A 167 19.35 -14.30 10.90
N GLU A 168 19.39 -13.24 11.71
CA GLU A 168 18.90 -13.29 13.08
C GLU A 168 17.39 -13.57 13.16
N GLU A 169 16.60 -12.89 12.33
CA GLU A 169 15.15 -13.10 12.24
C GLU A 169 14.80 -14.54 11.84
N MET A 170 15.49 -15.08 10.83
CA MET A 170 15.20 -16.42 10.32
C MET A 170 15.70 -17.54 11.23
N GLU A 171 16.83 -17.34 11.90
CA GLU A 171 17.33 -18.28 12.91
C GLU A 171 16.36 -18.39 14.09
N GLN A 172 15.81 -17.25 14.54
CA GLN A 172 14.78 -17.21 15.58
C GLN A 172 13.49 -17.90 15.12
N ALA A 173 12.99 -17.58 13.92
CA ALA A 173 11.75 -18.14 13.41
C ALA A 173 11.80 -19.66 13.21
N LEU A 174 12.92 -20.20 12.70
CA LEU A 174 13.08 -21.64 12.44
C LEU A 174 13.61 -22.42 13.66
N GLY A 175 14.19 -21.73 14.63
CA GLY A 175 14.86 -22.32 15.80
C GLY A 175 16.13 -23.08 15.45
N VAL A 176 16.83 -22.68 14.37
CA VAL A 176 18.06 -23.34 13.89
C VAL A 176 19.09 -22.31 13.47
N LYS A 177 20.38 -22.65 13.56
CA LYS A 177 21.46 -21.78 13.06
C LYS A 177 21.55 -21.85 11.55
N CYS A 178 21.90 -20.72 10.93
CA CYS A 178 22.14 -20.62 9.50
C CYS A 178 23.42 -21.38 9.12
N LEU A 179 23.30 -22.22 8.11
CA LEU A 179 24.43 -22.89 7.46
C LEU A 179 24.86 -22.07 6.26
N GLU A 180 26.02 -21.46 6.36
CA GLU A 180 26.72 -20.91 5.20
C GLU A 180 27.35 -22.06 4.41
N LEU A 181 26.91 -22.23 3.16
CA LEU A 181 27.38 -23.28 2.27
C LEU A 181 27.91 -22.70 0.95
N GLY A 182 29.05 -23.23 0.51
CA GLY A 182 29.66 -22.89 -0.76
C GLY A 182 30.28 -21.49 -0.78
N HIS A 183 30.92 -21.17 -1.89
CA HIS A 183 31.61 -19.89 -2.11
C HIS A 183 31.24 -19.31 -3.49
N PRO A 184 31.39 -17.97 -3.69
CA PRO A 184 31.31 -17.40 -5.02
C PRO A 184 32.28 -18.13 -5.96
N LEU A 185 31.81 -18.47 -7.17
CA LEU A 185 32.60 -19.24 -8.13
C LEU A 185 33.66 -18.34 -8.79
N TYR A 186 33.29 -17.13 -9.21
CA TYR A 186 34.19 -16.20 -9.88
C TYR A 186 33.92 -14.73 -9.50
N PRO A 187 34.96 -13.87 -9.45
CA PRO A 187 34.80 -12.44 -9.19
C PRO A 187 34.06 -11.71 -10.32
N VAL A 188 33.33 -10.66 -9.93
CA VAL A 188 32.66 -9.73 -10.86
C VAL A 188 33.23 -8.33 -10.67
N GLN A 189 33.77 -7.74 -11.74
CA GLN A 189 34.18 -6.34 -11.75
C GLN A 189 32.97 -5.42 -11.90
N ILE A 190 32.81 -4.46 -10.99
CA ILE A 190 31.72 -3.46 -11.05
C ILE A 190 32.27 -2.17 -11.65
N LEU A 191 31.61 -1.67 -12.70
CA LEU A 191 31.91 -0.39 -13.33
C LEU A 191 30.69 0.53 -13.23
N TYR A 192 30.90 1.75 -12.72
CA TYR A 192 29.85 2.77 -12.67
C TYR A 192 29.91 3.67 -13.90
N GLN A 193 28.79 3.79 -14.61
CA GLN A 193 28.64 4.63 -15.79
C GLN A 193 27.75 5.83 -15.45
N LYS A 194 28.38 7.00 -15.27
CA LYS A 194 27.66 8.27 -15.08
C LYS A 194 26.82 8.60 -16.32
N PRO A 195 25.48 8.72 -16.23
CA PRO A 195 24.64 9.10 -17.36
C PRO A 195 25.01 10.45 -17.96
N ALA A 196 24.85 10.61 -19.27
CA ALA A 196 25.11 11.87 -19.97
C ALA A 196 24.15 12.99 -19.52
N ALA A 197 24.57 14.25 -19.69
CA ALA A 197 23.74 15.39 -19.37
C ALA A 197 22.46 15.41 -20.22
N GLY A 198 21.29 15.53 -19.57
CA GLY A 198 19.98 15.46 -20.23
C GLY A 198 19.36 14.05 -20.29
N THR A 199 20.11 13.00 -19.93
CA THR A 199 19.57 11.64 -19.77
C THR A 199 18.92 11.50 -18.40
N ASN A 200 17.68 11.01 -18.34
CA ASN A 200 17.00 10.68 -17.10
C ASN A 200 16.54 9.22 -17.15
N ILE A 201 17.41 8.33 -16.65
CA ILE A 201 17.16 6.88 -16.65
C ILE A 201 15.94 6.55 -15.80
N SER A 202 15.74 7.22 -14.65
CA SER A 202 14.57 7.02 -13.79
C SER A 202 13.25 7.34 -14.50
N ALA A 203 13.25 8.29 -15.44
CA ALA A 203 12.12 8.61 -16.31
C ALA A 203 12.11 7.80 -17.63
N GLY A 204 13.05 6.87 -17.83
CA GLY A 204 13.20 6.07 -19.04
C GLY A 204 13.69 6.85 -20.27
N GLN A 205 14.18 8.07 -20.10
CA GLN A 205 14.60 8.97 -21.16
C GLN A 205 16.09 8.79 -21.46
N GLY A 206 16.43 8.47 -22.71
CA GLY A 206 17.80 8.32 -23.19
C GLY A 206 18.51 7.04 -22.72
N ILE A 207 17.77 6.07 -22.18
CA ILE A 207 18.32 4.79 -21.68
C ILE A 207 19.00 3.98 -22.79
N GLU A 208 18.46 4.03 -24.02
CA GLU A 208 19.01 3.34 -25.18
C GLU A 208 20.44 3.78 -25.54
N SER A 209 20.77 5.06 -25.39
CA SER A 209 22.11 5.57 -25.71
C SER A 209 23.14 5.13 -24.67
N GLU A 210 22.73 5.08 -23.39
CA GLU A 210 23.55 4.60 -22.29
C GLU A 210 23.83 3.10 -22.36
N VAL A 211 22.80 2.31 -22.72
CA VAL A 211 22.94 0.88 -22.98
C VAL A 211 23.92 0.66 -24.13
N VAL A 212 23.76 1.33 -25.27
CA VAL A 212 24.70 1.22 -26.40
C VAL A 212 26.14 1.58 -25.99
N ARG A 213 26.33 2.60 -25.16
CA ARG A 213 27.66 2.99 -24.64
C ARG A 213 28.27 1.90 -23.74
N ALA A 214 27.48 1.32 -22.85
CA ALA A 214 27.93 0.21 -21.99
C ALA A 214 28.29 -1.01 -22.85
N LEU A 215 27.44 -1.34 -23.82
CA LEU A 215 27.66 -2.45 -24.74
C LEU A 215 28.95 -2.29 -25.58
N ARG A 216 29.21 -1.08 -26.11
CA ARG A 216 30.48 -0.78 -26.79
C ARG A 216 31.69 -0.95 -25.88
N THR A 217 31.56 -0.63 -24.60
CA THR A 217 32.63 -0.81 -23.61
C THR A 217 32.93 -2.28 -23.40
N LEU A 218 31.91 -3.10 -23.19
CA LEU A 218 32.05 -4.56 -23.06
C LEU A 218 32.66 -5.19 -24.33
N TYR A 219 32.16 -4.80 -25.51
CA TYR A 219 32.67 -5.27 -26.80
C TYR A 219 34.16 -4.96 -26.99
N ARG A 220 34.58 -3.70 -26.75
CA ARG A 220 35.99 -3.27 -26.93
C ARG A 220 36.97 -3.98 -26.00
N ASN A 221 36.50 -4.46 -24.85
CA ASN A 221 37.33 -5.16 -23.87
C ASN A 221 37.24 -6.70 -23.99
N ASN A 222 36.61 -7.22 -25.06
CA ASN A 222 36.38 -8.66 -25.27
C ASN A 222 35.57 -9.35 -24.14
N ILE A 223 34.72 -8.61 -23.43
CA ILE A 223 33.84 -9.14 -22.38
C ILE A 223 32.42 -9.25 -22.97
N TRP A 224 32.26 -10.07 -24.01
CA TRP A 224 31.11 -9.99 -24.91
C TRP A 224 30.55 -11.37 -25.34
N GLN A 225 30.80 -12.44 -24.58
CA GLN A 225 30.27 -13.78 -24.94
C GLN A 225 28.75 -13.84 -24.76
N THR A 226 28.25 -13.59 -23.56
CA THR A 226 26.81 -13.36 -23.33
C THR A 226 26.64 -12.20 -22.37
N THR A 227 25.84 -11.21 -22.78
CA THR A 227 25.57 -10.01 -22.00
C THR A 227 24.09 -9.93 -21.63
N LEU A 228 23.79 -9.76 -20.35
CA LEU A 228 22.43 -9.49 -19.87
C LEU A 228 22.23 -7.98 -19.70
N VAL A 229 21.14 -7.43 -20.23
CA VAL A 229 20.79 -6.01 -20.10
C VAL A 229 19.47 -5.87 -19.35
N PHE A 230 19.52 -5.41 -18.10
CA PHE A 230 18.35 -5.26 -17.24
C PHE A 230 17.63 -3.93 -17.48
N LEU A 231 16.35 -4.00 -17.86
CA LEU A 231 15.50 -2.87 -18.26
C LEU A 231 14.12 -2.98 -17.57
N PRO A 232 13.40 -1.86 -17.36
CA PRO A 232 12.17 -1.87 -16.56
C PRO A 232 10.97 -2.50 -17.28
N GLY A 233 10.98 -2.62 -18.61
CA GLY A 233 9.86 -3.22 -19.32
C GLY A 233 10.03 -3.33 -20.84
N LYS A 234 8.99 -3.88 -21.49
CA LYS A 234 8.98 -4.20 -22.92
C LYS A 234 9.27 -3.01 -23.84
N ALA A 235 8.73 -1.83 -23.53
CA ALA A 235 8.94 -0.65 -24.36
C ALA A 235 10.41 -0.22 -24.37
N GLU A 236 11.07 -0.25 -23.21
CA GLU A 236 12.49 0.06 -23.06
C GLU A 236 13.36 -1.01 -23.71
N ILE A 237 12.99 -2.29 -23.54
CA ILE A 237 13.65 -3.44 -24.19
C ILE A 237 13.66 -3.26 -25.71
N ALA A 238 12.50 -3.00 -26.33
CA ALA A 238 12.41 -2.83 -27.77
C ALA A 238 13.25 -1.64 -28.27
N ARG A 239 13.21 -0.49 -27.58
CA ARG A 239 14.03 0.68 -27.93
C ARG A 239 15.53 0.38 -27.85
N CYS A 240 15.97 -0.26 -26.77
CA CYS A 240 17.38 -0.61 -26.57
C CYS A 240 17.85 -1.68 -27.56
N HIS A 241 16.99 -2.65 -27.88
CA HIS A 241 17.26 -3.67 -28.89
C HIS A 241 17.47 -3.03 -30.26
N THR A 242 16.52 -2.22 -30.73
CA THR A 242 16.67 -1.51 -32.02
C THR A 242 17.94 -0.66 -32.04
N ALA A 243 18.16 0.16 -31.01
CA ALA A 243 19.34 1.02 -30.93
C ALA A 243 20.66 0.25 -30.92
N ALA A 244 20.74 -0.88 -30.21
CA ALA A 244 21.93 -1.72 -30.17
C ALA A 244 22.19 -2.42 -31.51
N SER A 245 21.14 -2.96 -32.13
CA SER A 245 21.22 -3.60 -33.46
C SER A 245 21.69 -2.62 -34.53
N GLU A 246 21.21 -1.37 -34.51
CA GLU A 246 21.66 -0.31 -35.42
C GLU A 246 23.09 0.14 -35.13
N ALA A 247 23.44 0.33 -33.87
CA ALA A 247 24.71 0.93 -33.46
C ALA A 247 25.92 -0.01 -33.50
N LEU A 248 25.70 -1.33 -33.35
CA LEU A 248 26.74 -2.36 -33.37
C LEU A 248 26.70 -3.21 -34.65
N GLY A 249 25.54 -3.29 -35.31
CA GLY A 249 25.31 -4.15 -36.47
C GLY A 249 24.85 -5.55 -36.08
N ALA A 250 23.83 -6.06 -36.79
CA ALA A 250 23.20 -7.37 -36.50
C ALA A 250 24.13 -8.60 -36.64
N ASN A 251 25.28 -8.44 -37.30
CA ASN A 251 26.25 -9.52 -37.48
C ASN A 251 27.22 -9.66 -36.29
N VAL A 252 27.34 -8.65 -35.42
CA VAL A 252 28.31 -8.64 -34.31
C VAL A 252 27.86 -9.51 -33.14
N ALA A 253 26.55 -9.56 -32.88
CA ALA A 253 25.96 -10.39 -31.83
C ALA A 253 24.56 -10.85 -32.23
N GLU A 254 24.08 -11.91 -31.59
CA GLU A 254 22.67 -12.26 -31.57
C GLU A 254 21.97 -11.40 -30.50
N PHE A 255 20.97 -10.61 -30.90
CA PHE A 255 20.17 -9.80 -30.00
C PHE A 255 18.84 -10.51 -29.71
N LEU A 256 18.59 -10.79 -28.44
CA LEU A 256 17.37 -11.47 -27.96
C LEU A 256 16.67 -10.60 -26.91
N GLU A 257 15.36 -10.77 -26.80
CA GLU A 257 14.56 -10.14 -25.76
C GLU A 257 14.12 -11.22 -24.76
N LEU A 258 13.97 -10.89 -23.48
CA LEU A 258 13.44 -11.78 -22.45
C LEU A 258 12.54 -11.02 -21.45
N TYR A 259 11.23 -11.13 -21.66
CA TYR A 259 10.20 -10.56 -20.77
C TYR A 259 8.98 -11.50 -20.64
N GLY A 260 8.04 -11.16 -19.76
CA GLY A 260 6.86 -11.99 -19.50
C GLY A 260 5.98 -12.21 -20.73
N GLY A 261 5.46 -13.42 -20.91
CA GLY A 261 4.54 -13.76 -22.00
C GLY A 261 5.18 -13.89 -23.39
N GLN A 262 6.49 -14.19 -23.44
CA GLN A 262 7.16 -14.65 -24.65
C GLN A 262 6.79 -16.09 -25.02
N ASP A 263 6.96 -16.40 -26.30
CA ASP A 263 6.80 -17.74 -26.84
C ASP A 263 7.92 -18.69 -26.37
N ARG A 264 7.59 -19.98 -26.35
CA ARG A 264 8.49 -21.01 -25.83
C ARG A 264 9.75 -21.17 -26.67
N GLU A 265 9.64 -21.00 -27.99
CA GLU A 265 10.78 -21.12 -28.91
C GLU A 265 11.86 -20.07 -28.62
N THR A 266 11.47 -18.80 -28.45
CA THR A 266 12.40 -17.74 -28.05
C THR A 266 13.03 -18.00 -26.68
N GLN A 267 12.26 -18.51 -25.72
CA GLN A 267 12.78 -18.88 -24.39
C GLN A 267 13.80 -20.00 -24.48
N ASP A 268 13.51 -21.07 -25.23
CA ASP A 268 14.42 -22.21 -25.38
C ASP A 268 15.75 -21.76 -26.02
N ARG A 269 15.71 -20.88 -27.03
CA ARG A 269 16.91 -20.30 -27.65
C ARG A 269 17.83 -19.55 -26.68
N ILE A 270 17.27 -18.90 -25.66
CA ILE A 270 18.06 -18.18 -24.64
C ILE A 270 18.91 -19.15 -23.80
N PHE A 271 18.43 -20.38 -23.62
CA PHE A 271 19.12 -21.42 -22.84
C PHE A 271 20.10 -22.26 -23.64
N GLU A 272 20.11 -22.12 -24.97
CA GLU A 272 21.08 -22.79 -25.82
C GLU A 272 22.49 -22.24 -25.58
N GLU A 273 23.46 -23.16 -25.43
CA GLU A 273 24.88 -22.83 -25.40
C GLU A 273 25.34 -22.45 -26.81
N THR A 274 25.96 -21.29 -26.95
CA THR A 274 26.45 -20.77 -28.22
C THR A 274 27.82 -20.14 -28.05
N GLU A 275 28.66 -20.26 -29.09
CA GLU A 275 29.92 -19.52 -29.20
C GLU A 275 29.73 -18.13 -29.82
N ARG A 276 28.60 -17.90 -30.52
CA ARG A 276 28.29 -16.59 -31.09
C ARG A 276 27.98 -15.62 -29.94
N PRO A 277 28.60 -14.43 -29.91
CA PRO A 277 28.24 -13.38 -28.98
C PRO A 277 26.74 -13.11 -28.93
N ARG A 278 26.19 -12.99 -27.71
CA ARG A 278 24.77 -12.79 -27.49
C ARG A 278 24.50 -11.65 -26.53
N VAL A 279 23.48 -10.85 -26.81
CA VAL A 279 22.96 -9.80 -25.92
C VAL A 279 21.49 -10.07 -25.66
N ILE A 280 21.13 -10.22 -24.40
CA ILE A 280 19.76 -10.51 -23.97
C ILE A 280 19.23 -9.31 -23.21
N PHE A 281 18.23 -8.63 -23.76
CA PHE A 281 17.52 -7.52 -23.12
C PHE A 281 16.39 -8.07 -22.27
N THR A 282 16.43 -7.85 -20.97
CA THR A 282 15.54 -8.54 -20.03
C THR A 282 15.02 -7.64 -18.92
N THR A 283 13.86 -8.00 -18.35
CA THR A 283 13.39 -7.42 -17.08
C THR A 283 14.04 -8.13 -15.90
N ASN A 284 13.51 -7.95 -14.68
CA ASN A 284 13.91 -8.72 -13.51
C ASN A 284 13.68 -10.25 -13.66
N ILE A 285 13.16 -10.77 -14.77
CA ILE A 285 13.01 -12.21 -15.05
C ILE A 285 14.34 -12.97 -14.95
N ALA A 286 15.43 -12.39 -15.46
CA ALA A 286 16.76 -13.00 -15.38
C ALA A 286 17.51 -12.70 -14.07
N GLU A 287 16.91 -11.91 -13.18
CA GLU A 287 17.55 -11.44 -11.94
C GLU A 287 17.80 -12.57 -10.95
N THR A 288 16.82 -13.45 -10.81
CA THR A 288 16.80 -14.59 -9.91
C THR A 288 16.34 -15.84 -10.66
N SER A 289 16.82 -16.99 -10.20
CA SER A 289 16.22 -18.31 -10.54
C SER A 289 16.34 -18.81 -12.00
N ILE A 290 16.83 -18.00 -12.94
CA ILE A 290 17.17 -18.41 -14.30
C ILE A 290 18.69 -18.44 -14.48
N THR A 291 19.22 -19.52 -15.08
CA THR A 291 20.64 -19.68 -15.39
C THR A 291 20.83 -19.64 -16.90
N VAL A 292 21.24 -18.49 -17.41
CA VAL A 292 21.68 -18.32 -18.79
C VAL A 292 23.14 -18.79 -18.88
N PRO A 293 23.52 -19.62 -19.87
CA PRO A 293 24.89 -20.09 -20.01
C PRO A 293 25.85 -18.95 -20.41
N ASN A 294 27.11 -19.07 -20.01
CA ASN A 294 28.23 -18.24 -20.50
C ASN A 294 28.07 -16.71 -20.35
N VAL A 295 27.31 -16.24 -19.35
CA VAL A 295 27.17 -14.81 -19.08
C VAL A 295 28.51 -14.23 -18.62
N THR A 296 29.06 -13.31 -19.40
CA THR A 296 30.31 -12.57 -19.12
C THR A 296 30.05 -11.11 -18.75
N GLY A 297 28.95 -10.55 -19.25
CA GLY A 297 28.62 -9.14 -19.11
C GLY A 297 27.23 -8.92 -18.51
N VAL A 298 27.10 -7.91 -17.67
CA VAL A 298 25.81 -7.36 -17.21
C VAL A 298 25.79 -5.87 -17.46
N VAL A 299 24.67 -5.35 -17.96
CA VAL A 299 24.37 -3.91 -18.00
C VAL A 299 23.09 -3.70 -17.21
N ASP A 300 23.14 -2.88 -16.16
CA ASP A 300 22.00 -2.67 -15.27
C ASP A 300 21.53 -1.23 -15.32
N SER A 301 20.24 -1.04 -15.62
CA SER A 301 19.61 0.28 -15.62
C SER A 301 19.31 0.82 -14.21
N GLY A 302 19.32 -0.04 -13.18
CA GLY A 302 19.09 0.36 -11.79
C GLY A 302 17.63 0.67 -11.47
N ILE A 303 16.72 0.34 -12.40
CA ILE A 303 15.28 0.56 -12.26
C ILE A 303 14.50 -0.70 -12.62
N GLU A 304 13.30 -0.80 -12.10
CA GLU A 304 12.33 -1.82 -12.46
C GLU A 304 10.90 -1.27 -12.47
N ARG A 305 9.99 -2.02 -13.06
CA ARG A 305 8.57 -1.68 -13.06
C ARG A 305 7.83 -2.59 -12.09
N VAL A 306 7.28 -2.01 -11.03
CA VAL A 306 6.57 -2.70 -9.95
C VAL A 306 5.09 -2.36 -10.03
N ASN A 307 4.24 -3.35 -9.74
CA ASN A 307 2.82 -3.13 -9.55
C ASN A 307 2.57 -2.82 -8.07
N GLU A 308 2.07 -1.62 -7.78
CA GLU A 308 1.82 -1.15 -6.42
C GLU A 308 0.37 -0.69 -6.29
N TYR A 309 -0.27 -1.07 -5.18
CA TYR A 309 -1.60 -0.60 -4.82
C TYR A 309 -1.53 0.84 -4.25
N ASP A 310 -2.22 1.77 -4.90
CA ASP A 310 -2.33 3.16 -4.46
C ASP A 310 -3.56 3.34 -3.55
N ASP A 311 -3.32 3.49 -2.25
CA ASP A 311 -4.35 3.61 -1.20
C ASP A 311 -5.32 4.78 -1.46
N SER A 312 -4.80 5.91 -1.94
CA SER A 312 -5.58 7.13 -2.14
C SER A 312 -6.60 6.98 -3.27
N LYS A 313 -6.25 6.20 -4.30
CA LYS A 313 -7.07 6.03 -5.51
C LYS A 313 -7.75 4.67 -5.58
N LYS A 314 -7.43 3.75 -4.67
CA LYS A 314 -7.92 2.37 -4.59
C LYS A 314 -7.71 1.58 -5.89
N VAL A 315 -6.55 1.75 -6.53
CA VAL A 315 -6.21 1.09 -7.80
C VAL A 315 -4.77 0.64 -7.83
N ASN A 316 -4.50 -0.42 -8.60
CA ASN A 316 -3.15 -0.86 -8.92
C ASN A 316 -2.52 0.08 -9.95
N VAL A 317 -1.28 0.50 -9.68
CA VAL A 317 -0.49 1.40 -10.52
C VAL A 317 0.85 0.74 -10.84
N LEU A 318 1.22 0.77 -12.12
CA LEU A 318 2.56 0.37 -12.54
C LEU A 318 3.50 1.56 -12.37
N ARG A 319 4.38 1.50 -11.36
CA ARG A 319 5.39 2.52 -11.10
C ARG A 319 6.75 2.02 -11.56
N THR A 320 7.56 2.92 -12.14
CA THR A 320 8.97 2.65 -12.43
C THR A 320 9.78 3.20 -11.27
N LEU A 321 10.44 2.33 -10.52
CA LEU A 321 11.13 2.65 -9.28
C LEU A 321 12.60 2.22 -9.35
N PRO A 322 13.50 2.87 -8.59
CA PRO A 322 14.85 2.36 -8.37
C PRO A 322 14.81 0.99 -7.71
N ILE A 323 15.72 0.11 -8.12
CA ILE A 323 15.90 -1.20 -7.48
C ILE A 323 16.60 -1.07 -6.13
N SER A 324 16.51 -2.11 -5.28
CA SER A 324 17.36 -2.17 -4.08
C SER A 324 18.80 -2.53 -4.43
N LEU A 325 19.73 -2.20 -3.52
CA LEU A 325 21.12 -2.63 -3.62
C LEU A 325 21.24 -4.15 -3.67
N GLN A 326 20.36 -4.87 -2.95
CA GLN A 326 20.32 -6.32 -2.99
C GLN A 326 19.96 -6.85 -4.39
N ASN A 327 18.98 -6.24 -5.08
CA ASN A 327 18.67 -6.57 -6.47
C ASN A 327 19.88 -6.31 -7.39
N ALA A 328 20.54 -5.16 -7.24
CA ALA A 328 21.71 -4.79 -8.05
C ALA A 328 22.87 -5.79 -7.89
N ILE A 329 23.12 -6.28 -6.67
CA ILE A 329 24.13 -7.32 -6.38
C ILE A 329 23.75 -8.63 -7.09
N GLN A 330 22.49 -9.04 -7.03
CA GLN A 330 22.02 -10.27 -7.67
C GLN A 330 22.09 -10.22 -9.20
N ARG A 331 21.74 -9.07 -9.79
CA ARG A 331 21.90 -8.81 -11.24
C ARG A 331 23.36 -8.87 -11.65
N SER A 332 24.23 -8.17 -10.94
CA SER A 332 25.67 -8.14 -11.21
C SER A 332 26.30 -9.55 -11.11
N GLY A 333 25.89 -10.32 -10.09
CA GLY A 333 26.36 -11.68 -9.84
C GLY A 333 26.02 -12.68 -10.95
N ARG A 334 25.15 -12.35 -11.91
CA ARG A 334 24.87 -13.22 -13.06
C ARG A 334 26.10 -13.43 -13.95
N SER A 335 27.00 -12.47 -14.02
CA SER A 335 28.24 -12.56 -14.82
C SER A 335 29.38 -13.33 -14.14
N GLY A 336 29.27 -13.68 -12.85
CA GLY A 336 30.32 -14.33 -12.06
C GLY A 336 30.09 -15.83 -11.80
N ARG A 337 29.27 -16.49 -12.62
CA ARG A 337 28.84 -17.88 -12.38
C ARG A 337 29.78 -18.92 -12.97
N THR A 338 30.20 -18.74 -14.21
CA THR A 338 31.00 -19.73 -14.95
C THR A 338 32.43 -19.27 -15.18
N GLN A 339 32.68 -17.97 -15.11
CA GLN A 339 33.98 -17.33 -15.33
C GLN A 339 33.97 -15.92 -14.72
N ASN A 340 35.12 -15.23 -14.75
CA ASN A 340 35.21 -13.84 -14.33
C ASN A 340 34.26 -12.96 -15.15
N GLY A 341 33.50 -12.10 -14.46
CA GLY A 341 32.46 -11.28 -15.07
C GLY A 341 32.71 -9.79 -14.95
N CYS A 342 31.96 -9.00 -15.73
CA CYS A 342 31.88 -7.55 -15.61
C CYS A 342 30.41 -7.10 -15.55
N ALA A 343 30.09 -6.19 -14.63
CA ALA A 343 28.80 -5.53 -14.55
C ALA A 343 28.96 -4.01 -14.69
N ILE A 344 28.29 -3.41 -15.67
CA ILE A 344 28.21 -1.97 -15.87
C ILE A 344 26.88 -1.47 -15.29
N ARG A 345 26.96 -0.68 -14.23
CA ARG A 345 25.84 -0.02 -13.56
C ARG A 345 25.62 1.35 -14.18
N LEU A 346 24.45 1.62 -14.74
CA LEU A 346 24.13 2.88 -15.43
C LEU A 346 23.84 4.04 -14.45
N TRP A 347 24.43 4.02 -13.26
CA TRP A 347 24.33 5.06 -12.25
C TRP A 347 25.70 5.36 -11.63
N THR A 348 25.76 6.40 -10.81
CA THR A 348 26.99 6.77 -10.09
C THR A 348 27.06 6.07 -8.74
N GLU A 349 28.28 5.89 -8.22
CA GLU A 349 28.50 5.35 -6.86
C GLU A 349 27.77 6.18 -5.78
N GLU A 350 27.65 7.50 -5.97
CA GLU A 350 26.91 8.36 -5.07
C GLU A 350 25.39 8.11 -5.10
N ALA A 351 24.82 7.82 -6.28
CA ALA A 351 23.41 7.48 -6.41
C ALA A 351 23.10 6.13 -5.76
N GLU A 352 24.04 5.19 -5.78
CA GLU A 352 23.88 3.88 -5.14
C GLU A 352 23.68 3.96 -3.63
N LYS A 353 24.37 4.89 -2.95
CA LYS A 353 24.23 5.10 -1.49
C LYS A 353 22.81 5.47 -1.08
N HIS A 354 22.02 6.04 -1.99
CA HIS A 354 20.64 6.45 -1.78
C HIS A 354 19.62 5.37 -2.20
N MET A 355 20.07 4.22 -2.72
CA MET A 355 19.18 3.11 -3.06
C MET A 355 18.64 2.42 -1.81
N PRO A 356 17.41 1.87 -1.87
CA PRO A 356 16.90 0.99 -0.83
C PRO A 356 17.87 -0.17 -0.56
N GLN A 357 18.09 -0.52 0.70
CA GLN A 357 19.07 -1.55 1.06
C GLN A 357 18.56 -2.98 0.89
N GLY A 358 17.28 -3.22 1.22
CA GLY A 358 16.64 -4.52 1.16
C GLY A 358 15.47 -4.58 0.18
N ILE A 359 15.04 -5.79 -0.14
CA ILE A 359 13.87 -6.05 -0.97
C ILE A 359 12.61 -5.68 -0.18
N VAL A 360 11.72 -4.90 -0.79
CA VAL A 360 10.44 -4.52 -0.20
C VAL A 360 9.49 -5.73 -0.28
N PRO A 361 8.93 -6.21 0.85
CA PRO A 361 7.98 -7.32 0.83
C PRO A 361 6.72 -7.00 0.03
N GLU A 362 6.25 -7.97 -0.76
CA GLU A 362 5.09 -7.82 -1.63
C GLU A 362 3.79 -7.53 -0.85
N VAL A 363 3.70 -8.02 0.39
CA VAL A 363 2.56 -7.75 1.29
C VAL A 363 2.33 -6.25 1.53
N LEU A 364 3.37 -5.42 1.42
CA LEU A 364 3.29 -3.96 1.55
C LEU A 364 2.87 -3.26 0.25
N GLN A 365 2.79 -3.98 -0.86
CA GLN A 365 2.56 -3.41 -2.20
C GLN A 365 1.23 -3.85 -2.82
N ILE A 366 0.56 -4.86 -2.25
CA ILE A 366 -0.69 -5.42 -2.79
C ILE A 366 -1.93 -4.96 -2.01
N GLU A 367 -3.08 -5.16 -2.64
CA GLU A 367 -4.39 -5.16 -1.97
C GLU A 367 -4.56 -6.51 -1.23
N PRO A 368 -4.79 -6.52 0.10
CA PRO A 368 -4.64 -7.74 0.90
C PRO A 368 -5.90 -8.62 1.01
N SER A 369 -7.03 -8.31 0.36
CA SER A 369 -8.29 -9.07 0.54
C SER A 369 -8.15 -10.56 0.23
N GLU A 370 -7.46 -10.92 -0.86
CA GLU A 370 -7.19 -12.33 -1.21
C GLU A 370 -6.33 -13.01 -0.13
N LEU A 371 -5.25 -12.35 0.31
CA LEU A 371 -4.33 -12.87 1.31
C LEU A 371 -5.02 -13.06 2.67
N LEU A 372 -5.89 -12.12 3.07
CA LEU A 372 -6.64 -12.17 4.33
C LEU A 372 -7.64 -13.32 4.35
N LEU A 373 -8.38 -13.54 3.26
CA LEU A 373 -9.31 -14.66 3.18
C LEU A 373 -8.56 -16.01 3.24
N GLN A 374 -7.44 -16.12 2.53
CA GLN A 374 -6.59 -17.32 2.58
C GLN A 374 -6.01 -17.55 3.98
N LYS A 375 -5.54 -16.49 4.64
CA LYS A 375 -5.06 -16.54 6.03
C LYS A 375 -6.15 -17.02 6.98
N ALA A 376 -7.36 -16.47 6.89
CA ALA A 376 -8.50 -16.87 7.72
C ALA A 376 -8.90 -18.34 7.46
N ALA A 377 -8.84 -18.81 6.22
CA ALA A 377 -9.08 -20.22 5.88
C ALA A 377 -8.06 -21.17 6.50
N LEU A 378 -6.78 -20.79 6.50
CA LEU A 378 -5.70 -21.57 7.14
C LEU A 378 -5.78 -21.52 8.68
N GLU A 379 -6.32 -20.43 9.24
CA GLU A 379 -6.57 -20.30 10.67
C GLU A 379 -7.74 -21.17 11.18
N GLU A 380 -8.67 -21.56 10.31
CA GLU A 380 -9.75 -22.51 10.65
C GLU A 380 -9.47 -23.95 10.24
N ASP A 381 -8.28 -24.23 9.70
CA ASP A 381 -7.90 -25.56 9.25
C ASP A 381 -7.97 -26.59 10.38
N GLU A 382 -8.66 -27.71 10.17
CA GLU A 382 -8.77 -28.78 11.17
C GLU A 382 -7.40 -29.34 11.59
N ARG A 383 -6.37 -29.25 10.71
CA ARG A 383 -4.99 -29.67 10.97
C ARG A 383 -4.28 -28.83 12.02
N THR A 384 -4.70 -27.58 12.22
CA THR A 384 -4.16 -26.71 13.28
C THR A 384 -4.92 -26.88 14.60
N GLY A 385 -6.14 -27.42 14.57
CA GLY A 385 -6.91 -27.89 15.74
C GLY A 385 -7.18 -26.81 16.80
N LYS A 386 -7.46 -27.25 18.05
CA LYS A 386 -7.70 -26.37 19.22
C LYS A 386 -6.53 -25.42 19.56
N ALA A 387 -5.37 -25.53 18.91
CA ALA A 387 -4.20 -24.69 19.16
C ALA A 387 -4.31 -23.25 18.59
N LEU A 388 -5.28 -22.96 17.73
CA LEU A 388 -5.66 -21.58 17.37
C LEU A 388 -6.86 -21.07 18.21
N GLN A 389 -7.52 -21.96 18.94
CA GLN A 389 -8.52 -21.62 19.96
C GLN A 389 -7.89 -21.37 21.34
N THR A 390 -6.62 -21.74 21.55
CA THR A 390 -5.89 -21.37 22.76
C THR A 390 -5.64 -19.88 22.76
N ARG A 391 -6.09 -19.25 23.85
CA ARG A 391 -5.87 -17.84 24.13
C ARG A 391 -4.39 -17.62 24.46
N ASP A 392 -3.79 -16.57 23.91
CA ASP A 392 -2.49 -16.09 24.33
C ASP A 392 -2.53 -15.58 25.78
N GLU A 393 -1.39 -15.15 26.33
CA GLU A 393 -1.28 -14.61 27.69
C GLU A 393 -2.19 -13.39 27.94
N ARG A 394 -2.76 -12.80 26.88
CA ARG A 394 -3.67 -11.64 26.90
C ARG A 394 -5.13 -11.99 26.64
N GLY A 395 -5.46 -13.26 26.36
CA GLY A 395 -6.84 -13.70 26.14
C GLY A 395 -7.27 -13.81 24.67
N GLU A 396 -6.40 -13.58 23.69
CA GLU A 396 -6.70 -13.57 22.25
C GLU A 396 -6.39 -14.92 21.57
N CYS A 397 -7.24 -15.38 20.64
CA CYS A 397 -6.96 -16.59 19.85
C CYS A 397 -5.59 -16.46 19.15
N ALA A 398 -4.70 -17.46 19.32
CA ALA A 398 -3.43 -17.49 18.61
C ALA A 398 -3.67 -17.46 17.09
N ARG A 399 -3.34 -16.34 16.41
CA ARG A 399 -3.50 -16.15 14.96
C ARG A 399 -2.18 -16.42 14.23
N ILE A 400 -2.25 -16.64 12.91
CA ILE A 400 -1.04 -16.73 12.08
C ILE A 400 -0.38 -15.35 12.02
N LYS A 401 0.88 -15.27 12.47
CA LYS A 401 1.66 -14.04 12.43
C LYS A 401 2.57 -14.04 11.20
N LEU A 402 2.30 -13.13 10.27
CA LEU A 402 3.14 -12.95 9.08
C LEU A 402 4.52 -12.38 9.47
N PRO A 403 5.60 -12.73 8.74
CA PRO A 403 6.92 -12.12 8.95
C PRO A 403 6.91 -10.59 8.82
N THR A 404 6.08 -10.08 7.90
CA THR A 404 5.81 -8.65 7.77
C THR A 404 4.31 -8.41 7.89
N ALA A 405 3.92 -7.52 8.79
CA ALA A 405 2.52 -7.18 9.02
C ALA A 405 1.94 -6.44 7.81
N ILE A 406 0.66 -6.69 7.55
CA ILE A 406 -0.12 -5.92 6.58
C ILE A 406 -0.31 -4.51 7.17
N PRO A 407 -0.25 -3.43 6.37
CA PRO A 407 -0.54 -2.09 6.86
C PRO A 407 -1.94 -2.00 7.47
N GLU A 408 -2.06 -1.49 8.70
CA GLU A 408 -3.33 -1.53 9.48
C GLU A 408 -4.53 -0.93 8.75
N VAL A 409 -4.33 0.18 8.05
CA VAL A 409 -5.39 0.84 7.28
C VAL A 409 -5.89 -0.05 6.15
N ARG A 410 -4.98 -0.74 5.44
CA ARG A 410 -5.33 -1.66 4.35
C ARG A 410 -6.04 -2.89 4.89
N GLU A 411 -5.54 -3.44 5.99
CA GLU A 411 -6.15 -4.60 6.65
C GLU A 411 -7.60 -4.31 7.06
N LYS A 412 -7.86 -3.15 7.68
CA LYS A 412 -9.23 -2.75 8.07
C LYS A 412 -10.16 -2.61 6.87
N ILE A 413 -9.71 -1.96 5.80
CA ILE A 413 -10.53 -1.76 4.58
C ILE A 413 -10.86 -3.11 3.92
N ALA A 414 -9.86 -3.97 3.74
CA ALA A 414 -10.03 -5.28 3.13
C ALA A 414 -10.90 -6.21 3.99
N THR A 415 -10.73 -6.18 5.31
CA THR A 415 -11.59 -6.94 6.24
C THR A 415 -13.04 -6.48 6.15
N ALA A 416 -13.30 -5.17 6.18
CA ALA A 416 -14.65 -4.62 6.03
C ALA A 416 -15.29 -5.00 4.67
N MET A 417 -14.50 -5.06 3.60
CA MET A 417 -14.97 -5.53 2.28
C MET A 417 -15.38 -7.01 2.31
N LEU A 418 -14.55 -7.87 2.91
CA LEU A 418 -14.84 -9.30 3.03
C LEU A 418 -16.04 -9.58 3.94
N GLU A 419 -16.20 -8.81 5.02
CA GLU A 419 -17.37 -8.86 5.91
C GLU A 419 -18.64 -8.39 5.17
N LYS A 420 -18.56 -7.30 4.39
CA LYS A 420 -19.67 -6.85 3.55
C LYS A 420 -20.10 -7.92 2.52
N PHE A 421 -19.16 -8.68 2.00
CA PHE A 421 -19.46 -9.81 1.10
C PHE A 421 -19.92 -11.08 1.83
N GLY A 422 -19.93 -11.07 3.17
CA GLY A 422 -20.31 -12.20 4.00
C GLY A 422 -19.29 -13.34 3.97
N MET A 423 -18.05 -13.09 3.55
CA MET A 423 -16.97 -14.09 3.53
C MET A 423 -16.23 -14.17 4.86
N LEU A 424 -16.23 -13.08 5.64
CA LEU A 424 -15.72 -13.03 7.00
C LEU A 424 -16.81 -12.55 7.97
N GLN A 425 -16.66 -12.92 9.24
CA GLN A 425 -17.42 -12.39 10.38
C GLN A 425 -16.49 -12.34 11.59
N ASP A 426 -16.33 -11.17 12.22
CA ASP A 426 -15.41 -10.97 13.36
C ASP A 426 -13.97 -11.45 13.05
N SER A 427 -13.50 -11.17 11.83
CA SER A 427 -12.23 -11.67 11.29
C SER A 427 -12.10 -13.21 11.19
N ARG A 428 -13.18 -13.97 11.28
CA ARG A 428 -13.22 -15.43 11.05
C ARG A 428 -13.86 -15.74 9.71
N ILE A 429 -13.48 -16.86 9.11
CA ILE A 429 -14.01 -17.25 7.81
C ILE A 429 -15.41 -17.85 7.94
N THR A 430 -16.34 -17.40 7.10
CA THR A 430 -17.71 -17.94 7.07
C THR A 430 -17.79 -19.17 6.15
N GLU A 431 -18.91 -19.88 6.16
CA GLU A 431 -19.15 -20.96 5.18
C GLU A 431 -19.12 -20.46 3.72
N LEU A 432 -19.58 -19.24 3.47
CA LEU A 432 -19.46 -18.62 2.15
C LEU A 432 -17.98 -18.34 1.80
N GLY A 433 -17.18 -17.86 2.76
CA GLY A 433 -15.74 -17.67 2.59
C GLY A 433 -15.01 -18.99 2.30
N LYS A 434 -15.36 -20.07 3.01
CA LYS A 434 -14.82 -21.42 2.76
C LYS A 434 -15.16 -21.89 1.35
N ARG A 435 -16.41 -21.73 0.91
CA ARG A 435 -16.83 -22.03 -0.46
C ARG A 435 -16.04 -21.21 -1.47
N ALA A 436 -15.83 -19.91 -1.24
CA ALA A 436 -15.06 -19.03 -2.11
C ALA A 436 -13.63 -19.52 -2.32
N ILE A 437 -12.96 -20.00 -1.27
CA ILE A 437 -11.61 -20.59 -1.33
C ILE A 437 -11.56 -21.89 -2.16
N GLN A 438 -12.63 -22.68 -2.17
CA GLN A 438 -12.71 -23.91 -2.97
C GLN A 438 -12.96 -23.65 -4.47
N THR A 439 -13.25 -22.41 -4.86
CA THR A 439 -13.50 -22.09 -6.27
C THR A 439 -12.21 -22.10 -7.09
N PRO A 440 -12.28 -22.32 -8.41
CA PRO A 440 -11.09 -22.32 -9.28
C PRO A 440 -10.47 -20.92 -9.48
N ILE A 441 -11.05 -19.86 -8.93
CA ILE A 441 -10.61 -18.47 -9.08
C ILE A 441 -10.37 -17.86 -7.70
N SER A 442 -9.23 -17.18 -7.54
CA SER A 442 -8.86 -16.57 -6.27
C SER A 442 -9.27 -15.09 -6.13
N SER A 443 -9.64 -14.44 -7.23
CA SER A 443 -10.20 -13.09 -7.22
C SER A 443 -11.50 -13.04 -6.41
N ILE A 444 -11.51 -12.28 -5.31
CA ILE A 444 -12.62 -12.20 -4.36
C ILE A 444 -13.98 -11.92 -5.02
N PRO A 445 -14.14 -10.90 -5.89
CA PRO A 445 -15.41 -10.65 -6.58
C PRO A 445 -15.91 -11.83 -7.41
N LEU A 446 -15.02 -12.51 -8.13
CA LEU A 446 -15.37 -13.63 -8.99
C LEU A 446 -15.66 -14.89 -8.19
N ALA A 447 -14.89 -15.14 -7.14
CA ALA A 447 -15.11 -16.22 -6.19
C ALA A 447 -16.47 -16.07 -5.47
N LEU A 448 -16.90 -14.83 -5.18
CA LEU A 448 -18.23 -14.56 -4.62
C LEU A 448 -19.37 -15.06 -5.52
N ILE A 449 -19.28 -14.79 -6.83
CA ILE A 449 -20.28 -15.25 -7.82
C ILE A 449 -20.34 -16.78 -7.82
N LEU A 450 -19.18 -17.44 -7.88
CA LEU A 450 -19.09 -18.90 -7.89
C LEU A 450 -19.57 -19.54 -6.58
N ALA A 451 -19.25 -18.93 -5.44
CA ALA A 451 -19.60 -19.45 -4.12
C ALA A 451 -21.11 -19.32 -3.80
N LYS A 452 -21.77 -18.31 -4.39
CA LYS A 452 -23.22 -18.10 -4.28
C LYS A 452 -24.04 -18.97 -5.25
N ALA A 453 -23.42 -19.50 -6.31
CA ALA A 453 -24.11 -20.37 -7.25
C ALA A 453 -24.56 -21.67 -6.57
N THR A 454 -25.84 -21.99 -6.70
CA THR A 454 -26.44 -23.20 -6.13
C THR A 454 -26.73 -24.26 -7.19
N SER A 455 -26.87 -23.83 -8.45
CA SER A 455 -27.16 -24.69 -9.59
C SER A 455 -26.32 -24.32 -10.81
N ALA A 456 -26.22 -25.23 -11.77
CA ALA A 456 -25.56 -24.95 -13.05
C ALA A 456 -26.26 -23.83 -13.85
N ALA A 457 -27.56 -23.60 -13.61
CA ALA A 457 -28.33 -22.54 -14.28
C ALA A 457 -27.90 -21.13 -13.84
N ASP A 458 -27.35 -20.99 -12.63
CA ASP A 458 -26.84 -19.72 -12.09
C ASP A 458 -25.57 -19.24 -12.83
N LEU A 459 -24.88 -20.16 -13.51
CA LEU A 459 -23.59 -19.94 -14.16
C LEU A 459 -23.68 -20.17 -15.68
N PRO A 460 -24.37 -19.29 -16.43
CA PRO A 460 -24.46 -19.41 -17.88
C PRO A 460 -23.08 -19.31 -18.53
N ASP A 461 -22.90 -19.98 -19.67
CA ASP A 461 -21.62 -20.05 -20.38
C ASP A 461 -21.04 -18.65 -20.69
N LEU A 462 -21.90 -17.66 -20.97
CA LEU A 462 -21.49 -16.28 -21.19
C LEU A 462 -20.88 -15.63 -19.95
N LEU A 463 -21.42 -15.92 -18.76
CA LEU A 463 -20.85 -15.46 -17.49
C LEU A 463 -19.49 -16.12 -17.26
N LEU A 464 -19.39 -17.43 -17.45
CA LEU A 464 -18.12 -18.15 -17.29
C LEU A 464 -17.03 -17.62 -18.24
N ALA A 465 -17.38 -17.36 -19.51
CA ALA A 465 -16.47 -16.76 -20.48
C ALA A 465 -16.05 -15.34 -20.07
N ALA A 466 -16.99 -14.52 -19.58
CA ALA A 466 -16.69 -13.20 -19.05
C ALA A 466 -15.73 -13.26 -17.84
N MET A 467 -15.99 -14.16 -16.89
CA MET A 467 -15.13 -14.38 -15.71
C MET A 467 -13.72 -14.85 -16.11
N ALA A 468 -13.61 -15.73 -17.11
CA ALA A 468 -12.33 -16.20 -17.63
C ALA A 468 -11.51 -15.05 -18.24
N TRP A 469 -12.15 -14.11 -18.94
CA TRP A 469 -11.50 -12.92 -19.48
C TRP A 469 -11.05 -11.93 -18.39
N ILE A 470 -11.88 -11.71 -17.36
CA ILE A 470 -11.51 -10.84 -16.23
C ILE A 470 -10.29 -11.41 -15.49
N HIS A 471 -10.30 -12.72 -15.21
CA HIS A 471 -9.27 -13.37 -14.40
C HIS A 471 -7.95 -13.62 -15.17
N SER A 472 -8.04 -14.17 -16.38
CA SER A 472 -6.88 -14.69 -17.13
C SER A 472 -6.58 -13.93 -18.42
N GLY A 473 -7.43 -12.96 -18.81
CA GLY A 473 -7.25 -12.17 -20.01
C GLY A 473 -6.36 -10.94 -19.86
N THR A 474 -5.87 -10.66 -18.64
CA THR A 474 -5.19 -9.41 -18.26
C THR A 474 -4.04 -9.04 -19.20
N GLU A 475 -3.17 -10.00 -19.55
CA GLU A 475 -2.02 -9.74 -20.42
C GLU A 475 -2.46 -9.36 -21.85
N PHE A 476 -3.45 -10.08 -22.40
CA PHE A 476 -4.02 -9.77 -23.71
C PHE A 476 -4.68 -8.38 -23.72
N ILE A 477 -5.46 -8.10 -22.68
CA ILE A 477 -6.16 -6.83 -22.49
C ILE A 477 -5.17 -5.66 -22.38
N GLN A 478 -4.09 -5.81 -21.61
CA GLN A 478 -3.06 -4.78 -21.46
C GLN A 478 -2.27 -4.53 -22.75
N LYS A 479 -2.08 -5.55 -23.60
CA LYS A 479 -1.44 -5.40 -24.92
C LYS A 479 -2.35 -4.69 -25.92
N SER A 480 -3.66 -4.65 -25.70
CA SER A 480 -4.60 -3.99 -26.60
C SER A 480 -4.41 -2.47 -26.61
N LYS A 481 -4.39 -1.89 -27.82
CA LYS A 481 -4.40 -0.44 -28.00
C LYS A 481 -5.78 0.18 -27.79
N ASN A 482 -6.84 -0.63 -27.88
CA ASN A 482 -8.22 -0.17 -27.78
C ASN A 482 -8.85 -0.70 -26.51
N THR A 483 -9.83 0.04 -25.99
CA THR A 483 -10.67 -0.43 -24.90
C THR A 483 -11.61 -1.53 -25.40
N LEU A 484 -11.69 -2.64 -24.66
CA LEU A 484 -12.40 -3.84 -25.05
C LEU A 484 -13.72 -3.99 -24.28
N ASN A 485 -14.78 -4.39 -25.00
CA ASN A 485 -16.07 -4.75 -24.42
C ASN A 485 -16.06 -6.22 -23.99
N LEU A 486 -16.25 -6.47 -22.71
CA LEU A 486 -16.23 -7.81 -22.12
C LEU A 486 -17.30 -8.73 -22.69
N LEU A 487 -18.52 -8.23 -22.90
CA LEU A 487 -19.63 -9.05 -23.40
C LEU A 487 -19.38 -9.50 -24.83
N THR A 488 -18.81 -8.63 -25.65
CA THR A 488 -18.39 -8.96 -27.03
C THR A 488 -17.30 -10.03 -27.01
N LEU A 489 -16.24 -9.84 -26.22
CA LEU A 489 -15.15 -10.81 -26.10
C LEU A 489 -15.64 -12.19 -25.63
N ALA A 490 -16.53 -12.22 -24.64
CA ALA A 490 -17.10 -13.45 -24.11
C ALA A 490 -17.95 -14.16 -25.17
N SER A 491 -18.83 -13.43 -25.86
CA SER A 491 -19.65 -13.98 -26.96
C SER A 491 -18.80 -14.50 -28.11
N ASP A 492 -17.78 -13.75 -28.54
CA ASP A 492 -16.88 -14.13 -29.63
C ASP A 492 -16.03 -15.36 -29.31
N THR A 493 -15.68 -15.53 -28.03
CA THR A 493 -14.98 -16.73 -27.54
C THR A 493 -15.89 -17.95 -27.60
N LEU A 494 -17.17 -17.81 -27.24
CA LEU A 494 -18.14 -18.91 -27.27
C LEU A 494 -18.54 -19.30 -28.70
N SER A 495 -18.70 -18.31 -29.59
CA SER A 495 -18.99 -18.52 -31.01
C SER A 495 -17.78 -18.99 -31.83
N LYS A 496 -16.58 -19.03 -31.21
CA LYS A 496 -15.29 -19.30 -31.86
C LYS A 496 -14.95 -18.29 -32.97
N ALA A 497 -15.53 -17.09 -32.93
CA ALA A 497 -15.19 -16.00 -33.84
C ALA A 497 -13.77 -15.46 -33.57
N ILE A 498 -13.29 -15.57 -32.33
CA ILE A 498 -11.93 -15.19 -31.93
C ILE A 498 -11.22 -16.40 -31.31
N SER A 499 -9.93 -16.56 -31.65
CA SER A 499 -9.05 -17.47 -30.92
C SER A 499 -8.67 -16.84 -29.57
N ALA A 500 -9.32 -17.31 -28.50
CA ALA A 500 -9.01 -16.85 -27.15
C ALA A 500 -7.60 -17.31 -26.72
N PRO A 501 -6.89 -16.51 -25.89
CA PRO A 501 -5.62 -16.93 -25.30
C PRO A 501 -5.75 -18.26 -24.55
N ARG A 502 -4.67 -19.06 -24.55
CA ARG A 502 -4.64 -20.39 -23.91
C ARG A 502 -5.07 -20.33 -22.45
N GLU A 503 -4.65 -19.29 -21.73
CA GLU A 503 -4.97 -19.06 -20.32
C GLU A 503 -6.47 -18.83 -20.10
N VAL A 504 -7.12 -18.07 -20.98
CA VAL A 504 -8.56 -17.80 -20.95
C VAL A 504 -9.32 -19.09 -21.26
N SER A 505 -8.94 -19.82 -22.30
CA SER A 505 -9.58 -21.11 -22.64
C SER A 505 -9.44 -22.15 -21.53
N PHE A 506 -8.28 -22.22 -20.88
CA PHE A 506 -8.05 -23.12 -19.76
C PHE A 506 -8.92 -22.74 -18.55
N THR A 507 -8.97 -21.46 -18.21
CA THR A 507 -9.79 -20.96 -17.09
C THR A 507 -11.27 -21.20 -17.35
N LEU A 508 -11.74 -20.96 -18.58
CA LEU A 508 -13.11 -21.26 -18.99
C LEU A 508 -13.44 -22.75 -18.85
N LYS A 509 -12.49 -23.63 -19.17
CA LYS A 509 -12.66 -25.07 -18.94
C LYS A 509 -12.78 -25.38 -17.45
N GLN A 510 -11.89 -24.85 -16.60
CA GLN A 510 -11.98 -25.06 -15.15
C GLN A 510 -13.29 -24.57 -14.56
N LEU A 511 -13.80 -23.45 -15.05
CA LEU A 511 -15.08 -22.89 -14.64
C LEU A 511 -16.27 -23.76 -15.04
N ARG A 512 -16.22 -24.34 -16.25
CA ARG A 512 -17.24 -25.32 -16.69
C ARG A 512 -17.16 -26.60 -15.86
N ASP A 513 -15.96 -27.14 -15.66
CA ASP A 513 -15.75 -28.33 -14.83
C ASP A 513 -16.27 -28.09 -13.40
N PHE A 514 -16.04 -26.89 -12.83
CA PHE A 514 -16.59 -26.49 -11.53
C PHE A 514 -18.12 -26.41 -11.55
N ARG A 515 -18.72 -25.72 -12.53
CA ARG A 515 -20.18 -25.65 -12.68
C ARG A 515 -20.80 -27.04 -12.78
N ASP A 516 -20.21 -27.92 -13.58
CA ASP A 516 -20.72 -29.26 -13.82
C ASP A 516 -20.52 -30.17 -12.58
N SER A 517 -19.62 -29.79 -11.66
CA SER A 517 -19.43 -30.47 -10.37
C SER A 517 -20.43 -30.05 -9.28
N LEU A 518 -21.18 -28.97 -9.49
CA LEU A 518 -22.26 -28.55 -8.58
C LEU A 518 -23.37 -29.61 -8.62
N LYS A 519 -23.42 -30.48 -7.60
CA LYS A 519 -24.54 -31.42 -7.42
C LYS A 519 -25.81 -30.62 -7.11
N GLU A 520 -26.93 -30.95 -7.76
CA GLU A 520 -28.25 -30.45 -7.35
C GLU A 520 -28.49 -30.82 -5.88
N MET A 521 -28.42 -29.83 -4.99
CA MET A 521 -28.75 -30.02 -3.58
C MET A 521 -30.28 -30.06 -3.44
N PRO A 522 -30.85 -31.03 -2.69
CA PRO A 522 -32.25 -30.95 -2.31
C PRO A 522 -32.43 -29.74 -1.39
N VAL A 523 -33.39 -28.88 -1.72
CA VAL A 523 -33.80 -27.73 -0.92
C VAL A 523 -34.14 -28.22 0.50
N GLN A 524 -33.36 -27.79 1.50
CA GLN A 524 -33.76 -27.95 2.89
C GLN A 524 -34.73 -26.81 3.22
N ASP A 525 -36.01 -27.15 3.30
CA ASP A 525 -37.04 -26.28 3.87
C ASP A 525 -36.68 -25.99 5.34
N GLY A 526 -36.27 -24.75 5.60
CA GLY A 526 -35.90 -24.26 6.91
C GLY A 526 -35.93 -22.74 6.94
N HIS A 527 -37.14 -22.19 6.96
CA HIS A 527 -37.50 -20.81 7.33
C HIS A 527 -36.42 -19.73 7.11
N ASP A 528 -36.25 -19.29 5.86
CA ASP A 528 -36.02 -17.88 5.59
C ASP A 528 -36.63 -17.50 4.25
N ASN A 529 -37.65 -16.65 4.29
CA ASN A 529 -38.46 -16.25 3.14
C ASN A 529 -37.71 -15.18 2.30
N GLN A 530 -36.54 -15.53 1.78
CA GLN A 530 -35.80 -14.70 0.82
C GLN A 530 -35.73 -15.37 -0.55
N ARG A 531 -36.63 -14.89 -1.42
CA ARG A 531 -36.55 -14.83 -2.89
C ARG A 531 -35.63 -15.87 -3.54
N HIS A 532 -36.18 -17.07 -3.77
CA HIS A 532 -35.72 -17.89 -4.87
C HIS A 532 -35.85 -17.08 -6.16
N CYS A 533 -34.73 -16.75 -6.82
CA CYS A 533 -34.75 -16.33 -8.21
C CYS A 533 -35.08 -17.56 -9.05
N GLU A 534 -36.37 -17.87 -9.21
CA GLU A 534 -36.80 -18.56 -10.42
C GLU A 534 -36.31 -17.73 -11.62
N PRO A 535 -35.71 -18.35 -12.66
CA PRO A 535 -35.39 -17.63 -13.88
C PRO A 535 -36.71 -17.16 -14.49
N GLN A 536 -37.02 -15.88 -14.28
CA GLN A 536 -38.14 -15.20 -14.92
C GLN A 536 -38.02 -15.43 -16.43
N ARG A 537 -38.97 -16.19 -16.99
CA ARG A 537 -39.06 -16.46 -18.43
C ARG A 537 -39.10 -15.14 -19.18
N GLY A 538 -37.97 -14.73 -19.76
CA GLY A 538 -37.89 -13.53 -20.61
C GLY A 538 -36.66 -12.63 -20.40
N VAL A 539 -35.86 -12.82 -19.35
CA VAL A 539 -34.67 -11.99 -19.08
C VAL A 539 -33.54 -12.34 -20.06
N ALA A 540 -32.98 -11.34 -20.75
CA ALA A 540 -31.88 -11.54 -21.69
C ALA A 540 -30.61 -12.04 -20.96
N ILE A 541 -29.89 -13.03 -21.51
CA ILE A 541 -28.68 -13.62 -20.88
C ILE A 541 -27.63 -12.55 -20.52
N HIS A 542 -27.51 -11.50 -21.34
CA HIS A 542 -26.63 -10.36 -21.06
C HIS A 542 -26.98 -9.64 -19.76
N GLU A 543 -28.26 -9.51 -19.43
CA GLU A 543 -28.74 -8.85 -18.22
C GLU A 543 -28.32 -9.62 -16.97
N VAL A 544 -28.42 -10.96 -17.01
CA VAL A 544 -27.98 -11.85 -15.92
C VAL A 544 -26.48 -11.70 -15.66
N VAL A 545 -25.67 -11.63 -16.72
CA VAL A 545 -24.21 -11.42 -16.60
C VAL A 545 -23.91 -10.08 -15.95
N ILE A 546 -24.52 -9.00 -16.44
CA ILE A 546 -24.28 -7.64 -15.93
C ILE A 546 -24.70 -7.53 -14.46
N ARG A 547 -25.86 -8.11 -14.07
CA ARG A 547 -26.34 -8.08 -12.69
C ARG A 547 -25.38 -8.80 -11.73
N ASN A 548 -24.86 -9.96 -12.12
CA ASN A 548 -23.84 -10.67 -11.34
C ASN A 548 -22.55 -9.85 -11.20
N LEU A 549 -22.08 -9.25 -12.29
CA LEU A 549 -20.88 -8.40 -12.26
C LEU A 549 -21.08 -7.13 -11.43
N LEU A 550 -22.27 -6.50 -11.46
CA LEU A 550 -22.59 -5.33 -10.63
C LEU A 550 -22.53 -5.67 -9.13
N ASN A 551 -23.06 -6.84 -8.75
CA ASN A 551 -23.04 -7.29 -7.37
C ASN A 551 -21.61 -7.58 -6.88
N ALA A 552 -20.76 -8.14 -7.77
CA ALA A 552 -19.39 -8.50 -7.45
C ALA A 552 -18.42 -7.31 -7.47
N PHE A 553 -18.64 -6.34 -8.37
CA PHE A 553 -17.78 -5.18 -8.58
C PHE A 553 -18.54 -3.85 -8.37
N PRO A 554 -19.10 -3.59 -7.18
CA PRO A 554 -19.90 -2.39 -6.95
C PRO A 554 -19.09 -1.09 -7.13
N ASP A 555 -17.81 -1.10 -6.71
CA ASP A 555 -16.93 0.07 -6.80
C ASP A 555 -16.39 0.33 -8.22
N ALA A 556 -16.61 -0.61 -9.15
CA ALA A 556 -16.20 -0.47 -10.55
C ALA A 556 -17.26 0.20 -11.42
N LEU A 557 -18.44 0.50 -10.88
CA LEU A 557 -19.52 1.16 -11.61
C LEU A 557 -19.18 2.63 -11.85
N ALA A 558 -19.14 3.02 -13.12
CA ALA A 558 -18.92 4.38 -13.55
C ALA A 558 -20.20 4.93 -14.22
N THR A 559 -20.72 6.02 -13.68
CA THR A 559 -21.94 6.70 -14.15
C THR A 559 -21.59 7.94 -14.97
N PRO A 560 -22.45 8.35 -15.92
CA PRO A 560 -22.18 9.49 -16.79
C PRO A 560 -22.22 10.81 -16.02
N SER A 561 -21.23 11.69 -16.26
CA SER A 561 -21.09 13.03 -15.68
C SER A 561 -20.60 14.00 -16.76
N GLY A 562 -21.50 14.44 -17.65
CA GLY A 562 -21.15 15.22 -18.84
C GLY A 562 -20.51 14.32 -19.90
N ASN A 563 -19.31 14.69 -20.41
CA ASN A 563 -18.59 13.92 -21.43
C ASN A 563 -17.63 12.85 -20.85
N VAL A 564 -17.74 12.58 -19.56
CA VAL A 564 -16.88 11.64 -18.83
C VAL A 564 -17.71 10.74 -17.92
N TYR A 565 -17.16 9.59 -17.55
CA TYR A 565 -17.75 8.74 -16.52
C TYR A 565 -17.04 8.97 -15.20
N LYS A 566 -17.77 8.93 -14.07
CA LYS A 566 -17.19 9.04 -12.72
C LYS A 566 -17.44 7.75 -11.95
N LEU A 567 -16.40 7.27 -11.28
CA LEU A 567 -16.49 6.17 -10.32
C LEU A 567 -16.86 6.69 -8.93
N SER A 568 -17.34 5.80 -8.05
CA SER A 568 -17.66 6.11 -6.64
C SER A 568 -16.46 6.64 -5.86
N ASN A 569 -15.24 6.20 -6.21
CA ASN A 569 -13.99 6.67 -5.62
C ASN A 569 -13.50 8.04 -6.16
N GLY A 570 -14.30 8.72 -7.00
CA GLY A 570 -13.98 10.03 -7.56
C GLY A 570 -13.07 10.00 -8.80
N ASN A 571 -12.56 8.82 -9.21
CA ASN A 571 -11.80 8.70 -10.44
C ASN A 571 -12.68 8.97 -11.66
N THR A 572 -12.11 9.68 -12.64
CA THR A 572 -12.79 10.04 -13.88
C THR A 572 -12.27 9.19 -15.04
N ILE A 573 -13.18 8.62 -15.81
CA ILE A 573 -12.90 7.76 -16.96
C ILE A 573 -13.32 8.49 -18.24
N ARG A 574 -12.43 8.47 -19.23
CA ARG A 574 -12.74 8.84 -20.61
C ARG A 574 -12.75 7.58 -21.46
N LEU A 575 -13.92 7.23 -21.99
CA LEU A 575 -14.08 6.08 -22.86
C LEU A 575 -14.01 6.53 -24.32
N GLN A 576 -13.06 5.99 -25.08
CA GLN A 576 -12.91 6.26 -26.51
C GLN A 576 -13.51 5.09 -27.31
N VAL A 577 -14.83 5.09 -27.49
CA VAL A 577 -15.58 4.09 -28.27
C VAL A 577 -16.53 4.80 -29.23
N ALA A 578 -16.88 4.13 -30.34
CA ALA A 578 -17.78 4.69 -31.35
C ALA A 578 -19.19 4.97 -30.78
N GLU A 579 -19.70 4.05 -29.97
CA GLU A 579 -20.99 4.16 -29.28
C GLU A 579 -20.78 4.02 -27.77
N PRO A 580 -20.79 5.12 -27.00
CA PRO A 580 -20.61 5.08 -25.56
C PRO A 580 -21.86 4.49 -24.87
N PRO A 581 -21.70 3.54 -23.92
CA PRO A 581 -22.84 3.00 -23.17
C PRO A 581 -23.38 4.03 -22.18
N TYR A 582 -24.62 3.85 -21.69
CA TYR A 582 -25.18 4.76 -20.67
C TYR A 582 -24.32 4.81 -19.41
N ALA A 583 -24.04 3.64 -18.82
CA ALA A 583 -23.08 3.45 -17.74
C ALA A 583 -22.13 2.30 -18.09
N LEU A 584 -21.03 2.16 -17.34
CA LEU A 584 -20.07 1.08 -17.56
C LEU A 584 -19.51 0.53 -16.26
N LEU A 585 -19.19 -0.76 -16.25
CA LEU A 585 -18.34 -1.39 -15.24
C LEU A 585 -16.90 -1.38 -15.73
N ALA A 586 -16.02 -0.65 -15.05
CA ALA A 586 -14.60 -0.58 -15.37
C ALA A 586 -13.82 -1.70 -14.67
N LEU A 587 -13.69 -2.83 -15.37
CA LEU A 587 -13.15 -4.08 -14.80
C LEU A 587 -11.63 -4.19 -14.90
N SER A 588 -11.01 -3.50 -15.86
CA SER A 588 -9.55 -3.38 -15.95
C SER A 588 -9.18 -1.93 -16.21
N MET A 589 -8.54 -1.33 -15.22
CA MET A 589 -8.04 0.03 -15.27
C MET A 589 -6.53 0.02 -15.11
N LEU A 590 -5.85 0.89 -15.83
CA LEU A 590 -4.42 1.09 -15.64
C LEU A 590 -4.12 2.58 -15.66
N ARG A 591 -3.49 3.04 -14.59
CA ARG A 591 -2.94 4.39 -14.52
C ARG A 591 -1.49 4.36 -14.96
N THR A 592 -1.20 4.94 -16.12
CA THR A 592 0.17 5.20 -16.55
C THR A 592 0.55 6.62 -16.14
N GLU A 593 1.44 6.76 -15.16
CA GLU A 593 2.02 8.08 -14.83
C GLU A 593 3.09 8.42 -15.89
N ALA A 594 2.66 8.99 -17.01
CA ALA A 594 3.54 9.57 -18.01
C ALA A 594 3.31 11.10 -18.06
N GLY A 595 3.96 11.84 -17.17
CA GLY A 595 3.96 13.31 -17.14
C GLY A 595 2.77 13.97 -16.39
N ALA A 596 2.69 15.30 -16.48
CA ALA A 596 1.82 16.18 -15.69
C ALA A 596 0.29 16.01 -15.89
N LYS A 597 -0.15 15.15 -16.81
CA LYS A 597 -1.57 14.79 -16.99
C LYS A 597 -1.73 13.28 -16.84
N SER A 598 -2.03 12.86 -15.61
CA SER A 598 -2.25 11.47 -15.28
C SER A 598 -3.70 11.07 -15.60
N GLU A 599 -3.94 10.46 -16.76
CA GLU A 599 -5.26 9.96 -17.19
C GLU A 599 -5.45 8.47 -16.84
N MET A 600 -6.65 8.11 -16.35
CA MET A 600 -7.06 6.73 -16.11
C MET A 600 -7.55 6.10 -17.40
N ARG A 601 -6.86 5.05 -17.88
CA ARG A 601 -7.28 4.30 -19.06
C ARG A 601 -8.02 3.04 -18.64
N VAL A 602 -9.22 2.86 -19.19
CA VAL A 602 -9.98 1.61 -19.07
C VAL A 602 -9.61 0.71 -20.23
N ASN A 603 -9.10 -0.49 -19.96
CA ASN A 603 -8.75 -1.47 -20.98
C ASN A 603 -9.87 -2.49 -21.20
N LEU A 604 -10.66 -2.78 -20.16
CA LEU A 604 -11.80 -3.70 -20.22
C LEU A 604 -13.00 -3.07 -19.50
N TYR A 605 -14.15 -3.06 -20.16
CA TYR A 605 -15.42 -2.63 -19.56
C TYR A 605 -16.56 -3.58 -19.90
N ALA A 606 -17.61 -3.57 -19.08
CA ALA A 606 -18.92 -4.12 -19.44
C ALA A 606 -19.94 -2.98 -19.53
N PRO A 607 -20.74 -2.87 -20.61
CA PRO A 607 -21.78 -1.87 -20.72
C PRO A 607 -22.91 -2.15 -19.73
N VAL A 608 -23.41 -1.12 -19.07
CA VAL A 608 -24.54 -1.20 -18.13
C VAL A 608 -25.72 -0.42 -18.70
N PRO A 609 -26.81 -1.09 -19.08
CA PRO A 609 -28.03 -0.44 -19.55
C PRO A 609 -28.71 0.33 -18.41
N LYS A 610 -29.46 1.38 -18.75
CA LYS A 610 -30.08 2.28 -17.77
C LYS A 610 -31.11 1.55 -16.91
N GLU A 611 -31.86 0.63 -17.53
CA GLU A 611 -32.93 -0.14 -16.92
C GLU A 611 -32.46 -1.01 -15.73
N LEU A 612 -31.17 -1.37 -15.70
CA LEU A 612 -30.56 -2.12 -14.60
C LEU A 612 -30.13 -1.26 -13.40
N LEU A 613 -30.11 0.06 -13.57
CA LEU A 613 -29.74 1.01 -12.52
C LEU A 613 -30.98 1.56 -11.82
N ASP A 614 -32.11 1.66 -12.51
CA ASP A 614 -33.37 2.16 -11.96
C ASP A 614 -33.97 1.11 -10.98
N GLY A 615 -33.87 1.35 -9.68
CA GLY A 615 -34.51 0.53 -8.64
C GLY A 615 -35.89 1.07 -8.22
N GLU A 616 -36.71 0.24 -7.56
CA GLU A 616 -38.09 0.55 -7.16
C GLU A 616 -38.20 1.60 -6.02
N SER A 617 -37.08 2.06 -5.44
CA SER A 617 -37.07 3.12 -4.42
C SER A 617 -35.90 4.07 -4.63
N GLU A 618 -36.21 5.31 -4.99
CA GLU A 618 -35.26 6.39 -5.24
C GLU A 618 -34.98 7.15 -3.93
N ILE A 619 -33.82 6.88 -3.33
CA ILE A 619 -33.28 7.58 -2.17
C ILE A 619 -32.43 8.74 -2.67
N ILE A 620 -32.88 9.97 -2.45
CA ILE A 620 -32.11 11.17 -2.81
C ILE A 620 -31.27 11.60 -1.60
N ARG A 621 -29.94 11.56 -1.74
CA ARG A 621 -28.97 12.07 -0.75
C ARG A 621 -28.31 13.34 -1.29
N TYR A 622 -28.12 14.31 -0.43
CA TYR A 622 -27.38 15.53 -0.74
C TYR A 622 -26.00 15.48 -0.09
N GLU A 623 -24.99 15.98 -0.80
CA GLU A 623 -23.62 16.14 -0.31
C GLU A 623 -23.07 17.51 -0.74
N LEU A 624 -22.01 17.97 -0.09
CA LEU A 624 -21.29 19.19 -0.46
C LEU A 624 -19.91 18.85 -1.01
N LEU A 625 -19.58 19.41 -2.18
CA LEU A 625 -18.29 19.24 -2.84
C LEU A 625 -17.50 20.55 -2.82
N TRP A 626 -16.27 20.51 -2.32
CA TRP A 626 -15.36 21.65 -2.33
C TRP A 626 -14.76 21.91 -3.73
N ARG A 627 -14.85 23.15 -4.21
CA ARG A 627 -14.22 23.61 -5.46
C ARG A 627 -13.10 24.61 -5.14
N SER A 628 -11.86 24.11 -5.09
CA SER A 628 -10.68 24.92 -4.73
C SER A 628 -10.48 26.17 -5.60
N GLY A 629 -10.62 26.05 -6.93
CA GLY A 629 -10.46 27.19 -7.83
C GLY A 629 -11.51 28.31 -7.69
N GLN A 630 -12.59 28.07 -6.95
CA GLN A 630 -13.66 29.04 -6.71
C GLN A 630 -13.90 29.31 -5.21
N GLU A 631 -13.09 28.69 -4.34
CA GLU A 631 -13.19 28.77 -2.87
C GLU A 631 -14.62 28.63 -2.32
N ARG A 632 -15.37 27.64 -2.84
CA ARG A 632 -16.77 27.41 -2.44
C ARG A 632 -17.17 25.94 -2.41
N PHE A 633 -18.19 25.65 -1.62
CA PHE A 633 -18.98 24.42 -1.69
C PHE A 633 -20.05 24.53 -2.77
N ILE A 634 -20.21 23.44 -3.52
CA ILE A 634 -21.33 23.21 -4.42
C ILE A 634 -22.14 22.03 -3.92
N GLY A 635 -23.46 22.06 -4.13
CA GLY A 635 -24.32 20.94 -3.81
C GLY A 635 -24.12 19.81 -4.80
N VAL A 636 -24.27 18.59 -4.32
CA VAL A 636 -24.32 17.38 -5.13
C VAL A 636 -25.58 16.64 -4.74
N GLU A 637 -26.49 16.49 -5.69
CA GLU A 637 -27.66 15.63 -5.57
C GLU A 637 -27.28 14.24 -6.08
N ILE A 638 -27.38 13.26 -5.19
CA ILE A 638 -27.02 11.87 -5.44
C ILE A 638 -28.29 11.05 -5.36
N HIS A 639 -28.72 10.55 -6.51
CA HIS A 639 -29.82 9.61 -6.58
C HIS A 639 -29.26 8.23 -6.29
N LYS A 640 -29.83 7.55 -5.31
CA LYS A 640 -29.50 6.18 -4.97
C LYS A 640 -30.74 5.32 -5.14
N CYS A 641 -30.57 4.11 -5.66
CA CYS A 641 -31.62 3.12 -5.73
C CYS A 641 -31.28 1.99 -4.78
N GLU A 642 -32.26 1.62 -3.95
CA GLU A 642 -32.16 0.42 -3.13
C GLU A 642 -32.54 -0.79 -4.00
N SER A 643 -31.61 -1.74 -4.10
CA SER A 643 -31.86 -3.01 -4.77
C SER A 643 -32.76 -3.89 -3.89
N PRO A 644 -33.49 -4.85 -4.48
CA PRO A 644 -34.33 -5.80 -3.74
C PRO A 644 -33.62 -6.59 -2.61
N ASN A 645 -32.28 -6.57 -2.55
CA ASN A 645 -31.46 -7.23 -1.53
C ASN A 645 -30.97 -6.26 -0.43
N GLY A 646 -31.45 -5.02 -0.38
CA GLY A 646 -31.01 -3.98 0.58
C GLY A 646 -29.74 -3.22 0.17
N ASP A 647 -29.17 -3.50 -1.02
CA ASP A 647 -27.99 -2.80 -1.54
C ASP A 647 -28.37 -1.42 -2.09
N ILE A 648 -27.88 -0.35 -1.46
CA ILE A 648 -28.05 1.03 -1.92
C ILE A 648 -26.99 1.35 -2.99
N ARG A 649 -27.43 1.72 -4.20
CA ARG A 649 -26.56 2.00 -5.37
C ARG A 649 -26.75 3.42 -5.87
N GLU A 650 -25.67 4.13 -6.17
CA GLU A 650 -25.75 5.47 -6.79
C GLU A 650 -26.09 5.36 -8.29
N THR A 651 -27.21 5.96 -8.71
CA THR A 651 -27.72 5.91 -10.08
C THR A 651 -27.40 7.18 -10.86
N SER A 652 -27.45 8.34 -10.22
CA SER A 652 -27.09 9.60 -10.84
C SER A 652 -26.48 10.57 -9.84
N ARG A 653 -25.58 11.40 -10.35
CA ARG A 653 -24.91 12.45 -9.59
C ARG A 653 -25.01 13.77 -10.35
N LYS A 654 -25.70 14.73 -9.76
CA LYS A 654 -25.90 16.06 -10.35
C LYS A 654 -25.27 17.12 -9.46
N GLU A 655 -24.37 17.91 -10.04
CA GLU A 655 -23.84 19.10 -9.37
C GLU A 655 -24.89 20.22 -9.43
N ILE A 656 -25.16 20.84 -8.28
CA ILE A 656 -26.15 21.91 -8.11
C ILE A 656 -25.42 23.12 -7.55
N LEU A 657 -25.47 24.24 -8.29
CA LEU A 657 -25.05 25.52 -7.73
C LEU A 657 -26.09 26.00 -6.72
N PRO A 658 -25.70 26.51 -5.53
CA PRO A 658 -26.66 27.00 -4.54
C PRO A 658 -27.64 28.05 -5.08
N GLN A 659 -27.25 28.81 -6.11
CA GLN A 659 -28.08 29.81 -6.79
C GLN A 659 -29.14 29.21 -7.74
N GLU A 660 -28.93 27.98 -8.19
CA GLU A 660 -29.79 27.25 -9.11
C GLU A 660 -30.66 26.20 -8.38
N ALA A 661 -30.47 26.05 -7.05
CA ALA A 661 -31.18 25.10 -6.23
C ALA A 661 -32.63 25.54 -5.95
N SER A 662 -33.57 24.60 -5.95
CA SER A 662 -34.93 24.87 -5.48
C SER A 662 -34.94 25.16 -3.97
N PRO A 663 -35.95 25.87 -3.43
CA PRO A 663 -35.98 26.24 -2.00
C PRO A 663 -35.80 25.05 -1.04
N LYS A 664 -36.43 23.92 -1.33
CA LYS A 664 -36.33 22.68 -0.52
C LYS A 664 -34.96 22.02 -0.61
N VAL A 665 -34.31 22.08 -1.77
CA VAL A 665 -32.95 21.53 -1.95
C VAL A 665 -31.93 22.42 -1.28
N LEU A 666 -32.10 23.74 -1.39
CA LEU A 666 -31.23 24.71 -0.74
C LEU A 666 -31.24 24.56 0.79
N GLU A 667 -32.41 24.34 1.38
CA GLU A 667 -32.55 24.08 2.82
C GLU A 667 -31.74 22.86 3.26
N LYS A 668 -31.89 21.71 2.58
CA LYS A 668 -31.09 20.51 2.84
C LYS A 668 -29.59 20.71 2.62
N LEU A 669 -29.20 21.48 1.61
CA LEU A 669 -27.78 21.78 1.36
C LEU A 669 -27.19 22.68 2.45
N LYS A 670 -27.98 23.60 3.03
CA LYS A 670 -27.55 24.46 4.14
C LYS A 670 -27.30 23.64 5.40
N GLU A 671 -28.17 22.68 5.73
CA GLU A 671 -27.98 21.79 6.89
C GLU A 671 -26.63 21.04 6.86
N LEU A 672 -26.08 20.77 5.67
CA LEU A 672 -24.81 20.05 5.50
C LEU A 672 -23.58 20.96 5.58
N THR A 673 -23.74 22.29 5.54
CA THR A 673 -22.61 23.22 5.46
C THR A 673 -21.74 23.22 6.71
N ALA A 674 -22.34 23.12 7.89
CA ALA A 674 -21.61 23.15 9.15
C ALA A 674 -20.61 21.99 9.27
N ASP A 675 -21.09 20.76 9.05
CA ASP A 675 -20.24 19.56 9.09
C ASP A 675 -19.18 19.59 7.97
N ALA A 676 -19.55 20.00 6.76
CA ALA A 676 -18.62 20.09 5.64
C ALA A 676 -17.49 21.10 5.88
N TRP A 677 -17.79 22.22 6.52
CA TRP A 677 -16.79 23.21 6.92
C TRP A 677 -15.91 22.71 8.06
N ARG A 678 -16.46 22.04 9.08
CA ARG A 678 -15.67 21.45 10.18
C ARG A 678 -14.60 20.50 9.64
N ASP A 679 -15.04 19.55 8.81
CA ASP A 679 -14.17 18.58 8.13
C ASP A 679 -13.04 19.25 7.31
N LYS A 680 -13.36 20.38 6.68
CA LYS A 680 -12.44 21.13 5.82
C LYS A 680 -11.42 21.91 6.64
N LEU A 681 -11.87 22.58 7.70
CA LEU A 681 -11.05 23.41 8.59
C LEU A 681 -10.04 22.56 9.35
N GLU A 682 -10.41 21.35 9.79
CA GLU A 682 -9.51 20.39 10.43
C GLU A 682 -8.41 19.90 9.48
N LYS A 683 -8.77 19.52 8.24
CA LYS A 683 -7.82 18.96 7.27
C LYS A 683 -6.80 19.97 6.76
N GLU A 684 -7.18 21.24 6.61
CA GLU A 684 -6.33 22.26 5.99
C GLU A 684 -5.78 23.31 6.97
N ASN A 685 -6.07 23.14 8.27
CA ASN A 685 -5.59 23.98 9.38
C ASN A 685 -5.77 25.50 9.12
N TRP A 686 -6.98 25.89 8.69
CA TRP A 686 -7.33 27.27 8.30
C TRP A 686 -7.69 28.19 9.48
N THR A 687 -7.32 27.81 10.69
CA THR A 687 -7.62 28.52 11.95
C THR A 687 -7.24 30.00 11.90
N GLY A 688 -6.13 30.36 11.25
CA GLY A 688 -5.65 31.75 11.14
C GLY A 688 -6.53 32.73 10.36
N ARG A 689 -7.59 32.30 9.66
CA ARG A 689 -8.45 33.19 8.84
C ARG A 689 -9.57 33.86 9.63
N TYR A 690 -10.07 33.20 10.67
CA TYR A 690 -11.14 33.73 11.54
C TYR A 690 -10.73 33.76 13.02
N LEU A 691 -9.71 33.01 13.43
CA LEU A 691 -9.18 33.00 14.79
C LEU A 691 -7.92 33.89 14.88
N THR A 692 -8.09 35.20 14.67
CA THR A 692 -6.99 36.17 14.74
C THR A 692 -6.46 36.34 16.17
N GLU A 693 -5.26 36.92 16.34
CA GLU A 693 -4.66 37.15 17.67
C GLU A 693 -5.60 37.91 18.63
N ASN A 694 -6.41 38.82 18.11
CA ASN A 694 -7.38 39.59 18.89
C ASN A 694 -8.51 38.70 19.43
N ILE A 695 -9.01 37.77 18.60
CA ILE A 695 -10.03 36.80 18.99
C ILE A 695 -9.46 35.79 19.97
N GLN A 696 -8.27 35.25 19.71
CA GLN A 696 -7.59 34.34 20.64
C GLN A 696 -7.41 35.00 22.02
N THR A 697 -6.99 36.25 22.05
CA THR A 697 -6.88 37.01 23.30
C THR A 697 -8.23 37.16 24.00
N LEU A 698 -9.31 37.43 23.26
CA LEU A 698 -10.66 37.52 23.81
C LEU A 698 -11.10 36.19 24.43
N LEU A 699 -10.90 35.07 23.73
CA LEU A 699 -11.24 33.73 24.24
C LEU A 699 -10.45 33.36 25.50
N ILE A 700 -9.15 33.68 25.53
CA ILE A 700 -8.31 33.46 26.73
C ILE A 700 -8.86 34.24 27.92
N LYS A 701 -9.22 35.52 27.73
CA LYS A 701 -9.82 36.33 28.79
C LYS A 701 -11.15 35.78 29.27
N MET A 702 -11.95 35.22 28.36
CA MET A 702 -13.25 34.62 28.69
C MET A 702 -13.10 33.36 29.54
N ARG A 703 -12.21 32.44 29.14
CA ARG A 703 -11.88 31.24 29.93
C ARG A 703 -11.32 31.60 31.32
N LEU A 704 -10.46 32.62 31.37
CA LEU A 704 -9.94 33.15 32.64
C LEU A 704 -11.06 33.72 33.52
N ALA A 705 -12.02 34.44 32.93
CA ALA A 705 -13.16 34.99 33.67
C ALA A 705 -13.99 33.87 34.32
N ALA A 706 -14.30 32.81 33.57
CA ALA A 706 -15.08 31.68 34.09
C ALA A 706 -14.40 30.98 35.26
N LYS A 707 -13.08 30.76 35.18
CA LYS A 707 -12.30 30.15 36.25
C LYS A 707 -12.13 31.03 37.48
N LEU A 708 -11.82 32.32 37.29
CA LEU A 708 -11.52 33.24 38.39
C LEU A 708 -12.77 33.75 39.11
N TYR A 709 -13.92 33.73 38.43
CA TYR A 709 -15.18 34.23 38.97
C TYR A 709 -16.34 33.21 38.79
N PRO A 710 -16.25 32.03 39.42
CA PRO A 710 -17.31 31.01 39.35
C PRO A 710 -18.66 31.51 39.90
N GLU A 711 -18.66 32.55 40.73
CA GLU A 711 -19.86 33.22 41.27
C GLU A 711 -20.78 33.82 40.19
N TYR A 712 -20.25 34.11 39.00
CA TYR A 712 -21.06 34.61 37.88
C TYR A 712 -21.63 33.49 37.00
N SER A 713 -21.37 32.21 37.32
CA SER A 713 -21.82 31.03 36.55
C SER A 713 -21.54 31.17 35.05
N LEU A 714 -20.37 31.70 34.71
CA LEU A 714 -19.96 31.91 33.33
C LEU A 714 -19.65 30.55 32.67
N PRO A 715 -20.00 30.37 31.38
CA PRO A 715 -19.66 29.15 30.67
C PRO A 715 -18.14 29.00 30.61
N GLU A 716 -17.63 27.79 30.88
CA GLU A 716 -16.20 27.48 30.84
C GLU A 716 -15.60 27.58 29.43
N PHE A 717 -16.46 27.72 28.41
CA PHE A 717 -16.11 27.82 27.01
C PHE A 717 -15.30 26.59 26.58
N ASN A 718 -15.94 25.46 26.78
CA ASN A 718 -15.42 24.12 26.51
C ASN A 718 -15.43 23.84 25.00
N GLU A 719 -15.01 22.63 24.60
CA GLU A 719 -15.02 22.22 23.19
C GLU A 719 -16.45 22.23 22.61
N GLU A 720 -17.47 21.91 23.40
CA GLU A 720 -18.87 21.91 22.95
C GLU A 720 -19.40 23.33 22.62
N ASP A 721 -19.03 24.34 23.43
CA ASP A 721 -19.37 25.74 23.16
C ASP A 721 -18.66 26.26 21.90
N MET A 722 -17.40 25.85 21.69
CA MET A 722 -16.64 26.15 20.48
C MET A 722 -17.28 25.54 19.23
N ASP A 723 -17.78 24.31 19.35
CA ASP A 723 -18.50 23.64 18.28
C ASP A 723 -19.81 24.34 17.95
N LEU A 724 -20.53 24.85 18.96
CA LEU A 724 -21.76 25.60 18.76
C LEU A 724 -21.52 26.89 17.98
N ILE A 725 -20.47 27.64 18.34
CA ILE A 725 -20.07 28.86 17.63
C ILE A 725 -19.57 28.55 16.22
N LEU A 726 -18.81 27.47 16.06
CA LEU A 726 -18.33 27.05 14.75
C LEU A 726 -19.49 26.64 13.84
N ASN A 727 -20.49 25.95 14.38
CA ASN A 727 -21.71 25.60 13.66
C ASN A 727 -22.45 26.87 13.21
N GLU A 728 -22.66 27.84 14.10
CA GLU A 728 -23.34 29.09 13.74
C GLU A 728 -22.54 29.95 12.74
N LEU A 729 -21.20 29.91 12.81
CA LEU A 729 -20.32 30.59 11.86
C LEU A 729 -20.50 30.04 10.44
N THR A 730 -20.64 28.72 10.34
CA THR A 730 -20.58 27.97 9.09
C THR A 730 -21.96 27.61 8.53
N ASP A 731 -23.00 27.71 9.36
CA ASP A 731 -24.37 27.37 8.99
C ASP A 731 -24.89 28.23 7.83
N GLY A 732 -25.38 27.53 6.81
CA GLY A 732 -25.87 28.08 5.56
C GLY A 732 -24.82 28.78 4.68
N ILE A 733 -23.53 28.63 4.98
CA ILE A 733 -22.45 29.31 4.26
C ILE A 733 -21.79 28.38 3.23
N PHE A 734 -21.74 28.84 1.98
CA PHE A 734 -21.14 28.08 0.87
C PHE A 734 -19.79 28.64 0.41
N LEU A 735 -19.48 29.91 0.69
CA LEU A 735 -18.26 30.56 0.22
C LEU A 735 -17.28 30.81 1.36
N LEU A 736 -16.00 30.58 1.10
CA LEU A 736 -14.94 30.81 2.10
C LEU A 736 -14.84 32.26 2.54
N ARG A 737 -15.06 33.21 1.63
CA ARG A 737 -14.98 34.65 1.94
C ARG A 737 -16.02 35.10 2.98
N ASP A 738 -17.11 34.34 3.12
CA ASP A 738 -18.19 34.65 4.04
C ASP A 738 -17.88 34.13 5.46
N ILE A 739 -16.86 33.27 5.60
CA ILE A 739 -16.24 32.89 6.87
C ILE A 739 -15.09 33.86 7.13
N ASN A 740 -15.33 34.86 7.97
CA ASN A 740 -14.39 35.93 8.26
C ASN A 740 -14.42 36.34 9.74
N GLU A 741 -13.43 37.15 10.13
CA GLU A 741 -13.26 37.65 11.50
C GLU A 741 -14.49 38.39 12.02
N ASP A 742 -15.07 39.30 11.23
CA ASP A 742 -16.18 40.14 11.67
C ASP A 742 -17.41 39.29 12.03
N ARG A 743 -17.72 38.27 11.24
CA ARG A 743 -18.81 37.34 11.51
C ARG A 743 -18.55 36.54 12.78
N TYR A 744 -17.34 35.96 12.92
CA TYR A 744 -16.97 35.18 14.10
C TYR A 744 -17.05 36.03 15.37
N ARG A 745 -16.52 37.26 15.31
CA ARG A 745 -16.60 38.23 16.40
C ARG A 745 -18.04 38.50 16.81
N ASN A 746 -18.94 38.77 15.86
CA ASN A 746 -20.34 39.05 16.18
C ASN A 746 -21.02 37.88 16.90
N ILE A 747 -20.77 36.63 16.46
CA ILE A 747 -21.34 35.43 17.11
C ILE A 747 -20.82 35.29 18.54
N VAL A 748 -19.52 35.48 18.75
CA VAL A 748 -18.92 35.48 20.10
C VAL A 748 -19.49 36.63 20.94
N GLU A 749 -19.64 37.83 20.39
CA GLU A 749 -20.18 38.99 21.10
C GLU A 749 -21.66 38.80 21.50
N ASP A 750 -22.46 38.17 20.64
CA ASP A 750 -23.87 37.85 20.90
C ASP A 750 -24.02 36.72 21.93
N TYR A 751 -23.19 35.67 21.85
CA TYR A 751 -23.20 34.55 22.81
C TYR A 751 -22.97 35.03 24.25
N PHE A 752 -22.06 35.99 24.46
CA PHE A 752 -21.74 36.49 25.80
C PHE A 752 -22.47 37.77 26.22
N GLY A 753 -23.00 38.52 25.26
CA GLY A 753 -23.75 39.76 25.50
C GLY A 753 -22.88 40.98 25.82
N LYS A 754 -23.38 42.17 25.42
CA LYS A 754 -22.65 43.45 25.49
C LYS A 754 -22.22 43.88 26.90
N SER A 755 -23.04 43.59 27.91
CA SER A 755 -22.75 43.94 29.31
C SER A 755 -21.54 43.17 29.86
N MET A 756 -21.39 41.90 29.45
CA MET A 756 -20.29 41.03 29.88
C MET A 756 -18.98 41.46 29.23
N LEU A 757 -18.99 41.83 27.95
CA LEU A 757 -17.79 42.31 27.24
C LEU A 757 -17.22 43.58 27.87
N ALA A 758 -18.10 44.52 28.26
CA ALA A 758 -17.68 45.75 28.94
C ALA A 758 -17.04 45.47 30.30
N TRP A 759 -17.59 44.50 31.04
CA TRP A 759 -17.00 44.03 32.29
C TRP A 759 -15.64 43.34 32.06
N LEU A 760 -15.57 42.43 31.08
CA LEU A 760 -14.35 41.68 30.74
C LEU A 760 -13.20 42.60 30.31
N GLN A 761 -13.49 43.67 29.55
CA GLN A 761 -12.49 44.67 29.19
C GLN A 761 -11.99 45.48 30.40
N LYS A 762 -12.84 45.69 31.41
CA LYS A 762 -12.46 46.36 32.66
C LYS A 762 -11.61 45.44 33.55
N THR A 763 -12.00 44.17 33.68
CA THR A 763 -11.36 43.17 34.53
C THR A 763 -10.03 42.67 33.95
N PHE A 764 -9.99 42.47 32.63
CA PHE A 764 -8.84 42.01 31.85
C PHE A 764 -8.49 43.04 30.76
N PRO A 765 -7.88 44.18 31.15
CA PRO A 765 -7.59 45.27 30.24
C PRO A 765 -6.55 44.89 29.17
N ASP A 766 -6.64 45.53 28.00
CA ASP A 766 -5.63 45.38 26.94
C ASP A 766 -4.36 46.18 27.21
N HIS A 767 -4.49 47.26 27.98
CA HIS A 767 -3.42 48.20 28.24
C HIS A 767 -3.40 48.66 29.69
N TYR A 768 -2.21 48.89 30.20
CA TYR A 768 -1.96 49.59 31.45
C TYR A 768 -1.39 50.98 31.15
N VAL A 769 -1.93 52.00 31.79
CA VAL A 769 -1.39 53.36 31.72
C VAL A 769 -0.31 53.49 32.78
N LEU A 770 0.93 53.62 32.33
CA LEU A 770 2.09 53.78 33.20
C LEU A 770 2.09 55.19 33.84
N PRO A 771 2.79 55.39 34.97
CA PRO A 771 2.87 56.70 35.64
C PRO A 771 3.37 57.85 34.76
N ASN A 772 4.13 57.54 33.72
CA ASN A 772 4.63 58.50 32.73
C ASN A 772 3.63 58.81 31.60
N GLY A 773 2.40 58.31 31.68
CA GLY A 773 1.33 58.48 30.69
C GLY A 773 1.42 57.55 29.46
N LYS A 774 2.48 56.74 29.33
CA LYS A 774 2.60 55.78 28.22
C LYS A 774 1.70 54.56 28.48
N ARG A 775 1.28 53.90 27.39
CA ARG A 775 0.46 52.69 27.45
C ARG A 775 1.34 51.47 27.20
N ALA A 776 1.33 50.52 28.13
CA ALA A 776 1.95 49.21 27.95
C ALA A 776 0.85 48.16 27.70
N ARG A 777 1.04 47.30 26.71
CA ARG A 777 0.06 46.28 26.33
C ARG A 777 0.20 45.06 27.23
N TYR A 778 -0.93 44.49 27.67
CA TYR A 778 -0.94 43.16 28.27
C TYR A 778 -0.91 42.09 27.19
N SER A 779 -0.04 41.10 27.36
CA SER A 779 -0.04 39.87 26.57
C SER A 779 -0.64 38.75 27.43
N TYR A 780 -1.66 38.08 26.90
CA TYR A 780 -2.31 36.92 27.51
C TYR A 780 -1.90 35.69 26.70
N GLN A 781 -1.25 34.71 27.33
CA GLN A 781 -0.73 33.51 26.66
C GLN A 781 -1.09 32.26 27.44
N GLU A 782 -1.67 31.25 26.79
CA GLU A 782 -1.84 29.93 27.39
C GLU A 782 -0.46 29.26 27.55
N VAL A 783 -0.20 28.68 28.73
CA VAL A 783 1.06 28.00 29.07
C VAL A 783 0.71 26.70 29.80
N ALA A 784 1.36 25.60 29.41
CA ALA A 784 1.15 24.30 30.05
C ALA A 784 1.26 24.37 31.57
N THR A 785 0.31 23.77 32.27
CA THR A 785 0.34 23.61 33.73
C THR A 785 1.45 22.64 34.12
N ALA A 786 1.94 22.73 35.36
CA ALA A 786 3.21 22.16 35.82
C ALA A 786 3.32 20.61 35.80
N ASP A 787 2.35 19.88 35.25
CA ASP A 787 2.31 18.41 35.27
C ASP A 787 2.70 17.72 33.94
N GLU A 788 3.01 18.46 32.86
CA GLU A 788 3.23 17.81 31.54
C GLU A 788 4.64 17.94 30.92
N GLN A 789 5.60 18.65 31.52
CA GLN A 789 6.97 18.66 30.99
C GLN A 789 8.03 18.56 32.08
N GLY A 790 8.60 17.36 32.22
CA GLY A 790 9.84 17.12 32.94
C GLY A 790 11.02 17.77 32.23
N ASN A 791 11.24 19.07 32.43
CA ASN A 791 12.56 19.71 32.45
C ASN A 791 12.48 21.20 32.85
N GLY A 792 12.86 21.48 34.09
CA GLY A 792 13.61 22.67 34.52
C GLY A 792 13.26 24.05 33.95
N LYS A 793 12.13 24.64 34.37
CA LYS A 793 11.95 26.03 34.85
C LYS A 793 10.45 26.27 35.07
N ILE A 794 10.01 26.24 36.33
CA ILE A 794 8.62 26.45 36.72
C ILE A 794 8.21 27.88 36.34
N VAL A 795 7.44 28.04 35.28
CA VAL A 795 6.69 29.28 35.04
C VAL A 795 5.47 29.17 35.96
N GLN A 796 5.43 29.96 37.04
CA GLN A 796 4.21 30.11 37.83
C GLN A 796 3.15 30.79 36.95
N SER A 797 2.36 30.01 36.22
CA SER A 797 1.08 30.46 35.68
C SER A 797 0.02 30.24 36.75
N ALA A 798 -0.84 31.23 36.96
CA ALA A 798 -2.11 30.96 37.64
C ALA A 798 -3.01 30.31 36.58
N ASP A 799 -3.45 29.08 36.84
CA ASP A 799 -4.53 28.41 36.09
C ASP A 799 -4.29 28.18 34.58
N GLY A 800 -3.02 28.08 34.16
CA GLY A 800 -2.63 27.76 32.78
C GLY A 800 -2.52 28.95 31.84
N VAL A 801 -2.62 30.18 32.34
CA VAL A 801 -2.41 31.41 31.54
C VAL A 801 -1.35 32.30 32.16
N LEU A 802 -0.43 32.77 31.33
CA LEU A 802 0.57 33.77 31.68
C LEU A 802 0.12 35.13 31.16
N VAL A 803 0.02 36.11 32.06
CA VAL A 803 -0.21 37.51 31.71
C VAL A 803 1.08 38.29 31.88
N GLU A 804 1.54 38.94 30.81
CA GLU A 804 2.74 39.76 30.81
C GLU A 804 2.44 41.21 30.45
N ILE A 805 3.19 42.14 31.04
CA ILE A 805 3.24 43.54 30.62
C ILE A 805 4.66 43.87 30.20
N SER A 806 4.83 44.26 28.94
CA SER A 806 6.13 44.60 28.36
C SER A 806 6.28 46.12 28.23
N ALA A 807 7.32 46.67 28.85
CA ALA A 807 7.71 48.07 28.68
C ALA A 807 9.21 48.24 28.86
N ARG A 808 9.75 49.38 28.42
CA ARG A 808 11.17 49.67 28.64
C ARG A 808 11.45 49.86 30.12
N ILE A 809 12.66 49.52 30.52
CA ILE A 809 13.13 49.67 31.90
C ILE A 809 12.94 51.09 32.45
N GLU A 810 13.14 52.12 31.63
CA GLU A 810 12.91 53.54 31.97
C GLU A 810 11.43 53.84 32.27
N ASP A 811 10.52 53.09 31.65
CA ASP A 811 9.08 53.26 31.78
C ASP A 811 8.54 52.59 33.07
N PHE A 812 9.28 51.63 33.65
CA PHE A 812 8.94 50.96 34.90
C PHE A 812 9.57 51.59 36.16
N MET A 813 10.46 52.57 36.02
CA MET A 813 11.24 53.12 37.15
C MET A 813 10.37 53.69 38.30
N GLN A 814 9.14 54.12 38.01
CA GLN A 814 8.22 54.67 39.02
C GLN A 814 7.29 53.61 39.64
N LEU A 815 7.39 52.34 39.22
CA LEU A 815 6.57 51.25 39.72
C LEU A 815 7.32 50.40 40.74
N ARG A 816 6.58 49.88 41.72
CA ARG A 816 7.06 49.00 42.79
C ARG A 816 6.05 47.90 43.05
N GLY A 817 6.52 46.83 43.67
CA GLY A 817 5.71 45.70 44.12
C GLY A 817 5.33 44.73 43.00
N GLU A 818 4.42 43.84 43.36
CA GLU A 818 3.73 42.95 42.43
C GLU A 818 2.63 43.70 41.68
N HIS A 819 2.41 43.33 40.42
CA HIS A 819 1.26 43.78 39.66
C HIS A 819 0.17 42.72 39.64
N LYS A 820 -1.07 43.14 39.89
CA LYS A 820 -2.23 42.25 39.87
C LYS A 820 -3.39 42.89 39.13
N ILE A 821 -4.12 42.09 38.39
CA ILE A 821 -5.39 42.42 37.74
C ILE A 821 -6.48 41.47 38.23
N ALA A 822 -7.71 41.59 37.70
CA ALA A 822 -8.86 40.77 38.09
C ALA A 822 -9.09 40.76 39.62
N ASP A 823 -9.30 41.95 40.20
CA ASP A 823 -9.52 42.15 41.64
C ASP A 823 -8.44 41.53 42.55
N GLY A 824 -7.20 41.50 42.06
CA GLY A 824 -6.06 40.93 42.78
C GLY A 824 -5.91 39.42 42.66
N LYS A 825 -6.80 38.74 41.92
CA LYS A 825 -6.78 37.28 41.72
C LYS A 825 -5.68 36.85 40.74
N LEU A 826 -5.29 37.70 39.78
CA LEU A 826 -4.31 37.34 38.74
C LEU A 826 -3.04 38.18 38.84
N LYS A 827 -1.88 37.53 39.04
CA LYS A 827 -0.57 38.18 38.99
C LYS A 827 -0.13 38.44 37.55
N VAL A 828 0.50 39.58 37.31
CA VAL A 828 1.05 39.95 36.01
C VAL A 828 2.58 40.00 36.08
N ARG A 829 3.24 39.37 35.12
CA ARG A 829 4.71 39.38 35.00
C ARG A 829 5.16 40.61 34.24
N TYR A 830 6.18 41.29 34.78
CA TYR A 830 6.86 42.36 34.07
C TYR A 830 7.91 41.78 33.13
N ASP A 831 7.82 42.15 31.85
CA ASP A 831 8.84 41.89 30.84
C ASP A 831 9.61 43.21 30.57
N ILE A 832 10.79 43.30 31.17
CA ILE A 832 11.58 44.53 31.23
C ILE A 832 12.45 44.61 29.98
N LEU A 833 12.13 45.59 29.12
CA LEU A 833 12.78 45.78 27.83
C LEU A 833 13.93 46.79 27.89
N ALA A 834 14.97 46.57 27.09
CA ALA A 834 16.01 47.56 26.81
C ALA A 834 15.47 48.69 25.92
N PRO A 835 16.21 49.80 25.73
CA PRO A 835 15.82 50.88 24.81
C PRO A 835 15.54 50.42 23.37
N ASN A 836 16.10 49.28 22.94
CA ASN A 836 15.85 48.67 21.62
C ASN A 836 14.71 47.63 21.62
N PHE A 837 13.87 47.60 22.66
CA PHE A 837 12.73 46.69 22.82
C PHE A 837 13.07 45.19 22.93
N ARG A 838 14.31 44.84 23.26
CA ARG A 838 14.67 43.44 23.60
C ARG A 838 14.46 43.17 25.08
N THR A 839 13.90 42.01 25.42
CA THR A 839 13.79 41.53 26.79
C THR A 839 15.17 41.43 27.45
N ILE A 840 15.29 42.03 28.63
CA ILE A 840 16.48 41.93 29.48
C ILE A 840 16.22 40.98 30.64
N GLN A 841 15.10 41.20 31.34
CA GLN A 841 14.75 40.47 32.54
C GLN A 841 13.23 40.35 32.62
N LYS A 842 12.76 39.21 33.10
CA LYS A 842 11.34 39.02 33.47
C LYS A 842 11.24 38.89 35.00
N THR A 843 10.30 39.58 35.63
CA THR A 843 10.11 39.56 37.10
C THR A 843 8.64 39.66 37.47
N TRP A 844 8.26 39.07 38.61
CA TRP A 844 6.92 39.20 39.20
C TRP A 844 6.81 40.35 40.19
N ASP A 845 7.95 40.81 40.72
CA ASP A 845 8.04 41.92 41.67
C ASP A 845 9.14 42.88 41.22
N LEU A 846 8.74 44.13 40.98
CA LEU A 846 9.68 45.18 40.61
C LEU A 846 10.56 45.60 41.80
N THR A 847 10.08 45.49 43.04
CA THR A 847 10.86 45.85 44.24
C THR A 847 12.11 45.00 44.35
N SER A 848 11.95 43.68 44.29
CA SER A 848 13.07 42.73 44.29
C SER A 848 14.00 42.96 43.10
N PHE A 849 13.46 43.25 41.91
CA PHE A 849 14.29 43.56 40.74
C PHE A 849 15.16 44.80 40.95
N TRP A 850 14.59 45.91 41.43
CA TRP A 850 15.33 47.15 41.67
C TRP A 850 16.39 47.01 42.76
N GLN A 851 16.13 46.19 43.79
CA GLN A 851 17.06 45.97 44.90
C GLN A 851 18.19 44.99 44.57
N ASN A 852 17.87 43.89 43.89
CA ASN A 852 18.78 42.74 43.79
C ASN A 852 19.41 42.57 42.40
N THR A 853 18.68 42.91 41.33
CA THR A 853 19.09 42.56 39.94
C THR A 853 19.46 43.79 39.11
N TYR A 854 18.90 44.96 39.42
CA TYR A 854 19.09 46.18 38.63
C TYR A 854 20.55 46.63 38.55
N ALA A 855 21.35 46.47 39.61
CA ALA A 855 22.75 46.91 39.62
C ALA A 855 23.60 46.20 38.53
N GLU A 856 23.37 44.91 38.33
CA GLU A 856 24.04 44.10 37.31
C GLU A 856 23.56 44.48 35.90
N VAL A 857 22.24 44.52 35.72
CA VAL A 857 21.59 44.92 34.44
C VAL A 857 22.03 46.33 34.03
N ARG A 858 22.11 47.26 34.98
CA ARG A 858 22.56 48.63 34.75
C ARG A 858 24.00 48.70 34.24
N LYS A 859 24.90 47.85 34.76
CA LYS A 859 26.31 47.80 34.30
C LYS A 859 26.39 47.40 32.82
N GLU A 860 25.61 46.40 32.42
CA GLU A 860 25.51 45.97 31.02
C GLU A 860 24.89 47.05 30.12
N LEU A 861 23.76 47.62 30.54
CA LEU A 861 23.03 48.62 29.76
C LEU A 861 23.78 49.94 29.63
N ARG A 862 24.53 50.37 30.66
CA ARG A 862 25.37 51.57 30.58
C ARG A 862 26.47 51.44 29.53
N GLY A 863 27.01 50.23 29.34
CA GLY A 863 27.99 49.95 28.29
C GLY A 863 27.38 49.99 26.88
N ARG A 864 26.20 49.39 26.68
CA ARG A 864 25.53 49.33 25.37
C ARG A 864 24.76 50.60 25.00
N TYR A 865 24.25 51.34 25.98
CA TYR A 865 23.40 52.53 25.81
C TYR A 865 23.89 53.69 26.69
N PRO A 866 25.08 54.27 26.42
CA PRO A 866 25.70 55.27 27.28
C PRO A 866 24.96 56.62 27.31
N LYS A 867 24.09 56.89 26.31
CA LYS A 867 23.30 58.12 26.21
C LYS A 867 22.00 58.10 27.03
N HIS A 868 21.59 56.94 27.55
CA HIS A 868 20.39 56.83 28.39
C HIS A 868 20.72 57.09 29.87
N PRO A 869 19.82 57.76 30.62
CA PRO A 869 20.02 58.00 32.04
C PRO A 869 19.82 56.71 32.85
N TRP A 870 20.88 56.26 33.53
CA TRP A 870 20.87 55.06 34.38
C TRP A 870 21.12 55.47 35.85
N PRO A 871 20.07 55.80 36.63
CA PRO A 871 20.23 56.28 38.01
C PRO A 871 20.87 55.23 38.92
N GLU A 872 21.67 55.66 39.91
CA GLU A 872 22.29 54.76 40.91
C GLU A 872 21.28 54.24 41.93
N LYS A 873 20.28 55.06 42.25
CA LYS A 873 19.18 54.72 43.15
C LYS A 873 17.87 55.06 42.45
N ILE A 874 16.97 54.10 42.42
CA ILE A 874 15.60 54.30 41.97
C ILE A 874 14.79 54.49 43.26
N MET A 875 14.28 55.70 43.49
CA MET A 875 13.45 56.03 44.67
C MET A 875 12.12 55.31 44.58
#